data_AF-A0A7W8JB25-F1
#
_entry.id   AF-A0A7W8JB25-F1
#
_cell.length_a   1.000
_cell.length_b   1.000
_cell.length_c   1.000
_cell.angle_alpha   90.00
_cell.angle_beta   90.00
_cell.angle_gamma   90.00
#
_symmetry.space_group_name_H-M   'P 1'
#
loop_
_entity.id
_entity.type
_entity.pdbx_description
1 polymer ?
#
loop_
_entity_poly.entity_id
_entity_poly.type
_entity_poly.pdbx_seq_one_letter_code
_entity_poly.pdbx_strand_id
1 'polypeptide(L)'
;MADRAEVSGSIRFAPFELVLEPEELRRNGIRVKVSGQALQVLIVLASEPGRLVTREHLHKVLWPATSFGDFEHGLNAAVNRLREILGDSAVNPKYIETIPRQGYRFIAATNVEAEQVTSLPHIASSEPPRPPAKQPLRRWWIALGVAACILIGLAGLRLKTRFEEASRLSRIQRLSVVPLTSLPGNVISPAFSPDGSEVAFGWDGETNGAGYDLYVKAIGSENPLRITRHPSEKLSIAWSPDGSDIAISRVSKEGASGIFLVPPTGGPERKIYSRSTTYWYGNELSWSSDGKYLAFTDHPETSYQSIILYLLSMSTLKATPVKTDCKFAVAPSFAPKGELLAWVCMDQLGSESLRLLNLADGRTTELLKGHDMIGGITWARGGDSILYSSSLIGGGLWEVVLAHPERAQRLPIGHDVSDVTVSSSGHRLVYLQSSTNTNIWQLDLQGSPAQAHKLIVSSAEQESASISPDGKRITFESNRSGALEIWVCDSDGSNVLQLTSFRVISTGSPRWSPDGGLIAFDSRFGGESNLYTVDPAGGVPVKLDIDVPDKSQPSWSPDGKWIYFTQGEDFGEPSVWRAPSRGGRAVQVASAPAAVPFASSDDRYVYFFRKKRLWRMMPDGASPEEVKGMPELSFQGTEWFPTKAGIYFMSHESGKTTIELYDTRTQKIRTVFTLEKAPPYWIGAMPVSPDGTWMLFPQVDGHSSNLMMVENMQ
;
A
#
# COMPACT_ATOMS: atom_id res chain seq x y z
N MET A 1 -15.88 -2.51 45.67
CA MET A 1 -16.37 -1.36 46.44
C MET A 1 -15.39 -1.14 47.58
N ALA A 2 -14.54 -0.12 47.46
CA ALA A 2 -13.58 0.33 48.44
C ALA A 2 -13.28 1.79 48.07
N ASP A 3 -13.36 2.71 49.04
CA ASP A 3 -13.39 4.14 48.76
C ASP A 3 -12.08 4.64 48.13
N ARG A 4 -12.20 5.37 47.02
CA ARG A 4 -11.22 6.39 46.65
C ARG A 4 -11.72 7.69 47.27
N ALA A 5 -10.98 8.22 48.24
CA ALA A 5 -11.14 9.60 48.65
C ALA A 5 -10.73 10.51 47.49
N GLU A 6 -11.64 11.37 47.03
CA GLU A 6 -11.36 12.39 46.02
C GLU A 6 -10.39 13.43 46.59
N VAL A 7 -9.29 13.70 45.88
CA VAL A 7 -8.34 14.76 46.21
C VAL A 7 -8.18 15.63 44.96
N SER A 8 -8.96 16.72 44.89
CA SER A 8 -8.96 17.63 43.75
C SER A 8 -7.67 18.47 43.70
N GLY A 9 -6.66 17.98 42.99
CA GLY A 9 -5.46 18.75 42.66
C GLY A 9 -5.74 19.78 41.57
N SER A 10 -5.23 21.01 41.75
CA SER A 10 -5.17 22.03 40.69
C SER A 10 -3.78 22.67 40.62
N ILE A 11 -3.35 23.01 39.41
CA ILE A 11 -2.06 23.66 39.14
C ILE A 11 -2.34 25.03 38.54
N ARG A 12 -1.98 26.10 39.26
CA ARG A 12 -2.15 27.49 38.79
C ARG A 12 -0.86 28.03 38.21
N PHE A 13 -0.93 28.61 37.00
CA PHE A 13 0.18 29.29 36.34
C PHE A 13 -0.30 30.48 35.50
N ALA A 14 0.24 31.68 35.78
CA ALA A 14 -0.16 32.94 35.13
C ALA A 14 -1.71 33.11 35.14
N PRO A 15 -2.47 33.44 34.06
CA PRO A 15 -3.94 33.54 34.16
C PRO A 15 -4.66 32.19 34.10
N PHE A 16 -3.93 31.06 34.12
CA PHE A 16 -4.48 29.73 33.91
C PHE A 16 -4.56 28.89 35.20
N GLU A 17 -5.60 28.08 35.28
CA GLU A 17 -5.82 27.08 36.32
C GLU A 17 -6.11 25.74 35.62
N LEU A 18 -5.25 24.76 35.85
CA LEU A 18 -5.39 23.40 35.33
C LEU A 18 -5.92 22.50 36.45
N VAL A 19 -7.20 22.12 36.33
CA VAL A 19 -7.85 21.16 37.23
C VAL A 19 -7.52 19.75 36.74
N LEU A 20 -7.08 18.87 37.64
CA LEU A 20 -6.67 17.50 37.27
C LEU A 20 -7.86 16.54 37.28
N GLU A 21 -8.82 16.70 38.19
CA GLU A 21 -10.06 15.93 38.22
C GLU A 21 -11.26 16.87 38.46
N PRO A 22 -12.18 17.08 37.49
CA PRO A 22 -12.07 16.66 36.09
C PRO A 22 -10.98 17.43 35.33
N GLU A 23 -10.37 16.79 34.33
CA GLU A 23 -9.36 17.42 33.48
C GLU A 23 -9.91 18.65 32.74
N GLU A 24 -9.54 19.85 33.18
CA GLU A 24 -10.04 21.10 32.65
C GLU A 24 -8.99 22.21 32.73
N LEU A 25 -8.77 22.94 31.62
CA LEU A 25 -8.01 24.18 31.64
C LEU A 25 -8.97 25.37 31.72
N ARG A 26 -8.80 26.23 32.72
CA ARG A 26 -9.50 27.51 32.87
C ARG A 26 -8.55 28.67 32.66
N ARG A 27 -9.06 29.79 32.16
CA ARG A 27 -8.36 31.09 32.05
C ARG A 27 -9.20 32.15 32.75
N ASN A 28 -8.68 32.77 33.80
CA ASN A 28 -9.43 33.71 34.67
C ASN A 28 -10.79 33.12 35.14
N GLY A 29 -10.82 31.83 35.50
CA GLY A 29 -12.04 31.11 35.92
C GLY A 29 -12.97 30.66 34.79
N ILE A 30 -12.73 31.03 33.54
CA ILE A 30 -13.55 30.62 32.38
C ILE A 30 -12.93 29.37 31.71
N ARG A 31 -13.73 28.34 31.46
CA ARG A 31 -13.31 27.12 30.76
C ARG A 31 -12.76 27.41 29.36
N VAL A 32 -11.56 26.91 29.07
CA VAL A 32 -10.94 26.96 27.74
C VAL A 32 -11.12 25.60 27.06
N LYS A 33 -11.55 25.59 25.80
CA LYS A 33 -11.74 24.35 25.03
C LYS A 33 -10.38 23.78 24.59
N VAL A 34 -9.82 22.89 25.41
CA VAL A 34 -8.66 22.04 25.08
C VAL A 34 -9.14 20.61 24.94
N SER A 35 -8.75 19.91 23.87
CA SER A 35 -9.25 18.57 23.54
C SER A 35 -8.15 17.51 23.57
N GLY A 36 -8.45 16.39 24.23
CA GLY A 36 -7.66 15.15 24.15
C GLY A 36 -6.18 15.33 24.49
N GLN A 37 -5.31 14.84 23.61
CA GLN A 37 -3.89 14.64 23.86
C GLN A 37 -3.12 15.94 24.19
N ALA A 38 -3.58 17.10 23.72
CA ALA A 38 -2.98 18.39 24.08
C ALA A 38 -3.14 18.69 25.58
N LEU A 39 -4.29 18.41 26.18
CA LEU A 39 -4.52 18.64 27.62
C LEU A 39 -3.66 17.70 28.46
N GLN A 40 -3.54 16.44 28.04
CA GLN A 40 -2.69 15.43 28.66
C GLN A 40 -1.20 15.80 28.62
N VAL A 41 -0.70 16.31 27.49
CA VAL A 41 0.68 16.85 27.39
C VAL A 41 0.87 18.01 28.37
N LEU A 42 -0.10 18.92 28.50
CA LEU A 42 -0.03 20.03 29.45
C LEU A 42 0.00 19.56 30.90
N ILE A 43 -0.77 18.54 31.27
CA ILE A 43 -0.78 17.94 32.62
C ILE A 43 0.61 17.38 32.97
N VAL A 44 1.21 16.57 32.10
CA VAL A 44 2.55 15.99 32.34
C VAL A 44 3.62 17.08 32.44
N LEU A 45 3.58 18.09 31.57
CA LEU A 45 4.55 19.20 31.60
C LEU A 45 4.39 20.09 32.84
N ALA A 46 3.16 20.48 33.20
CA ALA A 46 2.90 21.36 34.33
C ALA A 46 3.11 20.68 35.70
N SER A 47 3.11 19.34 35.75
CA SER A 47 3.38 18.56 36.96
C SER A 47 4.88 18.49 37.32
N GLU A 48 5.79 18.74 36.36
CA GLU A 48 7.24 18.80 36.59
C GLU A 48 7.84 20.17 36.16
N PRO A 49 7.46 21.28 36.82
CA PRO A 49 7.90 22.62 36.46
C PRO A 49 9.43 22.76 36.53
N GLY A 50 10.02 23.41 35.52
CA GLY A 50 11.47 23.63 35.39
C GLY A 50 12.27 22.39 34.94
N ARG A 51 11.68 21.19 34.92
CA ARG A 51 12.36 19.95 34.53
C ARG A 51 12.15 19.65 33.05
N LEU A 52 13.18 19.07 32.42
CA LEU A 52 13.09 18.58 31.05
C LEU A 52 12.31 17.26 31.05
N VAL A 53 11.13 17.27 30.43
CA VAL A 53 10.37 16.06 30.14
C VAL A 53 10.79 15.56 28.76
N THR A 54 11.40 14.37 28.73
CA THR A 54 11.93 13.80 27.49
C THR A 54 10.82 13.27 26.58
N ARG A 55 11.10 13.22 25.28
CA ARG A 55 10.15 12.63 24.30
C ARG A 55 9.85 11.16 24.61
N GLU A 56 10.86 10.37 24.99
CA GLU A 56 10.67 8.98 25.42
C GLU A 56 9.72 8.84 26.63
N HIS A 57 9.78 9.78 27.57
CA HIS A 57 8.87 9.80 28.72
C HIS A 57 7.45 10.16 28.30
N LEU A 58 7.28 11.22 27.48
CA LEU A 58 5.96 11.60 26.93
C LEU A 58 5.34 10.46 26.11
N HIS A 59 6.12 9.77 25.28
CA HIS A 59 5.68 8.58 24.55
C HIS A 59 5.16 7.51 25.53
N LYS A 60 5.98 7.14 26.52
CA LYS A 60 5.63 6.08 27.49
C LYS A 60 4.41 6.40 28.36
N VAL A 61 4.17 7.67 28.68
CA VAL A 61 3.08 8.09 29.56
C VAL A 61 1.79 8.38 28.79
N LEU A 62 1.87 8.93 27.57
CA LEU A 62 0.72 9.48 26.83
C LEU A 62 0.38 8.75 25.52
N TRP A 63 1.23 7.81 25.07
CA TRP A 63 0.99 6.92 23.93
C TRP A 63 1.17 5.45 24.40
N PRO A 64 0.15 4.84 25.05
CA PRO A 64 0.14 3.40 25.27
C PRO A 64 0.24 2.64 23.93
N ALA A 65 0.71 1.39 23.97
CA ALA A 65 1.03 0.57 22.79
C ALA A 65 -0.13 0.27 21.81
N THR A 66 -1.34 0.74 22.12
CA THR A 66 -2.55 0.72 21.28
C THR A 66 -2.82 2.06 20.55
N SER A 67 -1.91 3.03 20.67
CA SER A 67 -2.01 4.36 20.03
C SER A 67 -1.21 4.35 18.74
N PHE A 68 -1.87 4.52 17.59
CA PHE A 68 -1.23 4.39 16.27
C PHE A 68 -1.16 5.73 15.53
N GLY A 69 0.04 6.07 15.05
CA GLY A 69 0.36 7.32 14.37
C GLY A 69 1.84 7.69 14.61
N ASP A 70 2.37 8.62 13.81
CA ASP A 70 3.72 9.16 14.07
C ASP A 70 3.71 9.97 15.38
N PHE A 71 4.33 9.40 16.42
CA PHE A 71 4.46 10.01 17.75
C PHE A 71 5.13 11.40 17.68
N GLU A 72 6.14 11.59 16.85
CA GLU A 72 6.82 12.89 16.70
C GLU A 72 5.85 13.90 16.07
N HIS A 73 5.12 13.52 15.02
CA HIS A 73 4.12 14.40 14.42
C HIS A 73 3.00 14.76 15.40
N GLY A 74 2.42 13.76 16.08
CA GLY A 74 1.34 13.95 17.06
C GLY A 74 1.75 14.81 18.26
N LEU A 75 2.95 14.60 18.80
CA LEU A 75 3.48 15.42 19.89
C LEU A 75 3.76 16.87 19.46
N ASN A 76 4.34 17.07 18.27
CA ASN A 76 4.57 18.41 17.74
C ASN A 76 3.25 19.17 17.47
N ALA A 77 2.23 18.48 16.92
CA ALA A 77 0.90 19.05 16.73
C ALA A 77 0.22 19.42 18.07
N ALA A 78 0.29 18.54 19.07
CA ALA A 78 -0.25 18.78 20.40
C ALA A 78 0.41 20.00 21.08
N VAL A 79 1.74 20.12 21.02
CA VAL A 79 2.47 21.27 21.61
C VAL A 79 2.19 22.56 20.85
N ASN A 80 2.12 22.54 19.52
CA ASN A 80 1.74 23.73 18.75
C ASN A 80 0.32 24.19 19.09
N ARG A 81 -0.63 23.27 19.25
CA ARG A 81 -1.99 23.59 19.69
C ARG A 81 -2.03 24.17 21.11
N LEU A 82 -1.20 23.68 22.03
CA LEU A 82 -1.04 24.30 23.35
C LEU A 82 -0.49 25.73 23.25
N ARG A 83 0.47 25.99 22.36
CA ARG A 83 1.02 27.34 22.17
C ARG A 83 -0.02 28.34 21.68
N GLU A 84 -0.84 27.96 20.71
CA GLU A 84 -1.98 28.77 20.25
C GLU A 84 -2.95 29.12 21.40
N ILE A 85 -3.29 28.12 22.23
CA ILE A 85 -4.26 28.27 23.33
C ILE A 85 -3.70 29.12 24.48
N LEU A 86 -2.43 28.94 24.83
CA LEU A 86 -1.76 29.66 25.91
C LEU A 86 -1.27 31.07 25.51
N GLY A 87 -1.24 31.38 24.20
CA GLY A 87 -0.63 32.61 23.67
C GLY A 87 0.89 32.59 23.78
N ASP A 88 1.49 31.43 23.52
CA ASP A 88 2.92 31.14 23.64
C ASP A 88 3.62 31.06 22.28
N SER A 89 4.95 31.12 22.26
CA SER A 89 5.77 31.08 21.03
C SER A 89 6.90 30.06 21.12
N ALA A 90 7.18 29.36 20.03
CA ALA A 90 8.35 28.48 19.92
C ALA A 90 9.68 29.25 19.90
N VAL A 91 9.66 30.53 19.49
CA VAL A 91 10.86 31.39 19.34
C VAL A 91 11.12 32.21 20.61
N ASN A 92 10.07 32.55 21.35
CA ASN A 92 10.15 33.29 22.61
C ASN A 92 9.17 32.67 23.64
N PRO A 93 9.52 31.53 24.24
CA PRO A 93 8.61 30.76 25.07
C PRO A 93 8.36 31.43 26.42
N LYS A 94 7.10 31.38 26.87
CA LYS A 94 6.61 31.82 28.18
C LYS A 94 6.14 30.66 29.05
N TYR A 95 5.70 29.56 28.43
CA TYR A 95 5.18 28.38 29.14
C TYR A 95 5.92 27.11 28.75
N ILE A 96 6.09 26.84 27.45
CA ILE A 96 6.65 25.59 26.93
C ILE A 96 7.90 25.86 26.07
N GLU A 97 9.08 25.69 26.69
CA GLU A 97 10.37 25.70 26.02
C GLU A 97 10.60 24.37 25.28
N THR A 98 11.06 24.42 24.02
CA THR A 98 11.50 23.24 23.28
C THR A 98 13.01 23.07 23.39
N ILE A 99 13.46 21.92 23.87
CA ILE A 99 14.88 21.53 23.83
C ILE A 99 15.12 20.63 22.61
N PRO A 100 15.84 21.11 21.57
CA PRO A 100 15.99 20.39 20.32
C PRO A 100 16.48 18.95 20.50
N ARG A 101 15.78 18.01 19.87
CA ARG A 101 16.04 16.55 19.91
C ARG A 101 15.96 15.88 21.30
N GLN A 102 15.49 16.58 22.34
CA GLN A 102 15.40 16.00 23.70
C GLN A 102 13.96 15.98 24.24
N GLY A 103 13.21 17.08 24.10
CA GLY A 103 11.86 17.19 24.65
C GLY A 103 11.43 18.61 24.95
N TYR A 104 10.63 18.77 26.00
CA TYR A 104 10.01 20.04 26.37
C TYR A 104 10.20 20.33 27.86
N ARG A 105 10.25 21.60 28.22
CA ARG A 105 10.36 22.07 29.60
C ARG A 105 9.23 23.05 29.89
N PHE A 106 8.50 22.85 30.98
CA PHE A 106 7.53 23.83 31.45
C PHE A 106 8.27 24.90 32.26
N ILE A 107 8.21 26.16 31.82
CA ILE A 107 9.01 27.27 32.36
C ILE A 107 8.20 28.31 33.14
N ALA A 108 6.88 28.18 33.16
CA ALA A 108 6.04 29.05 33.97
C ALA A 108 6.05 28.62 35.44
N ALA A 109 6.06 29.60 36.36
CA ALA A 109 5.97 29.34 37.78
C ALA A 109 4.57 28.78 38.14
N THR A 110 4.55 27.62 38.78
CA THR A 110 3.34 26.94 39.24
C THR A 110 3.20 27.05 40.75
N ASN A 111 2.03 27.47 41.23
CA ASN A 111 1.66 27.30 42.64
C ASN A 111 0.81 26.03 42.79
N VAL A 112 1.28 25.10 43.61
CA VAL A 112 0.52 23.90 44.03
C VAL A 112 0.01 24.15 45.44
N GLU A 113 -1.30 24.34 45.59
CA GLU A 113 -1.95 24.42 46.90
C GLU A 113 -2.13 23.00 47.46
N ALA A 114 -1.33 22.66 48.48
CA ALA A 114 -1.52 21.47 49.30
C ALA A 114 -1.73 21.92 50.75
N GLU A 115 -2.94 21.70 51.30
CA GLU A 115 -3.23 22.06 52.69
C GLU A 115 -2.46 21.18 53.68
N GLN A 116 -1.99 21.81 54.76
CA GLN A 116 -1.20 21.17 55.80
C GLN A 116 -2.10 20.51 56.86
N VAL A 117 -1.68 19.34 57.36
CA VAL A 117 -2.11 18.84 58.67
C VAL A 117 -0.90 18.57 59.56
N THR A 118 -1.03 19.08 60.77
CA THR A 118 -0.11 19.25 61.91
C THR A 118 0.83 18.10 62.32
N SER A 119 2.01 18.50 62.82
CA SER A 119 2.94 17.75 63.68
C SER A 119 2.57 17.96 65.18
N LEU A 120 3.13 17.33 66.23
CA LEU A 120 4.13 16.25 66.48
C LEU A 120 3.86 15.75 67.95
N PRO A 121 4.37 14.59 68.46
CA PRO A 121 5.76 14.55 68.97
C PRO A 121 6.51 13.19 68.95
N HIS A 122 7.81 13.27 69.26
CA HIS A 122 8.80 12.18 69.38
C HIS A 122 8.59 11.19 70.54
N ILE A 123 9.30 10.05 70.43
CA ILE A 123 10.00 9.20 71.44
C ILE A 123 9.74 7.70 71.09
N ALA A 124 10.73 6.79 70.92
CA ALA A 124 12.19 6.83 71.08
C ALA A 124 12.93 6.00 69.98
N SER A 125 14.27 5.86 70.11
CA SER A 125 15.17 5.03 69.28
C SER A 125 15.39 3.60 69.82
N SER A 126 15.60 2.61 68.95
CA SER A 126 16.17 1.29 69.28
C SER A 126 17.08 0.74 68.16
N GLU A 127 17.93 -0.23 68.51
CA GLU A 127 19.17 -0.64 67.81
C GLU A 127 19.06 -1.29 66.41
N PRO A 128 20.15 -1.28 65.60
CA PRO A 128 20.21 -1.99 64.31
C PRO A 128 20.44 -3.52 64.46
N PRO A 129 20.00 -4.33 63.47
CA PRO A 129 20.11 -5.78 63.53
C PRO A 129 21.53 -6.32 63.23
N ARG A 130 21.83 -7.50 63.79
CA ARG A 130 23.10 -8.24 63.62
C ARG A 130 23.32 -8.75 62.17
N PRO A 131 24.58 -8.91 61.72
CA PRO A 131 24.90 -9.33 60.36
C PRO A 131 24.64 -10.83 60.11
N PRO A 132 24.30 -11.23 58.87
CA PRO A 132 24.20 -12.63 58.48
C PRO A 132 25.59 -13.30 58.32
N ALA A 133 25.61 -14.63 58.48
CA ALA A 133 26.84 -15.41 58.52
C ALA A 133 27.59 -15.48 57.17
N LYS A 134 28.93 -15.52 57.24
CA LYS A 134 29.82 -15.67 56.07
C LYS A 134 29.63 -17.05 55.42
N GLN A 135 29.08 -17.09 54.21
CA GLN A 135 29.17 -18.25 53.31
C GLN A 135 30.40 -18.13 52.37
N PRO A 136 30.99 -19.24 51.90
CA PRO A 136 32.32 -19.22 51.27
C PRO A 136 32.32 -18.55 49.89
N LEU A 137 33.22 -17.57 49.73
CA LEU A 137 33.40 -16.68 48.57
C LEU A 137 33.61 -17.37 47.20
N ARG A 138 33.85 -18.69 47.15
CA ARG A 138 34.25 -19.41 45.93
C ARG A 138 33.14 -19.51 44.87
N ARG A 139 31.85 -19.42 45.23
CA ARG A 139 30.74 -19.45 44.25
C ARG A 139 30.55 -18.13 43.50
N TRP A 140 30.84 -16.98 44.13
CA TRP A 140 30.64 -15.66 43.52
C TRP A 140 31.63 -15.40 42.37
N TRP A 141 32.89 -15.82 42.51
CA TRP A 141 33.89 -15.71 41.44
C TRP A 141 33.53 -16.55 40.20
N ILE A 142 32.89 -17.72 40.37
CA ILE A 142 32.41 -18.54 39.26
C ILE A 142 31.22 -17.85 38.57
N ALA A 143 30.27 -17.29 39.34
CA ALA A 143 29.15 -16.53 38.77
C ALA A 143 29.61 -15.27 38.02
N LEU A 144 30.58 -14.52 38.57
CA LEU A 144 31.22 -13.38 37.90
C LEU A 144 31.99 -13.79 36.64
N GLY A 145 32.72 -14.90 36.68
CA GLY A 145 33.42 -15.44 35.51
C GLY A 145 32.45 -15.85 34.39
N VAL A 146 31.36 -16.54 34.72
CA VAL A 146 30.31 -16.90 33.75
C VAL A 146 29.61 -15.65 33.21
N ALA A 147 29.26 -14.68 34.06
CA ALA A 147 28.67 -13.41 33.61
C ALA A 147 29.62 -12.62 32.70
N ALA A 148 30.92 -12.58 33.00
CA ALA A 148 31.93 -11.96 32.16
C ALA A 148 32.06 -12.68 30.80
N CYS A 149 32.10 -14.03 30.78
CA CYS A 149 32.11 -14.79 29.54
C CYS A 149 30.85 -14.58 28.70
N ILE A 150 29.66 -14.47 29.32
CA ILE A 150 28.40 -14.15 28.64
C ILE A 150 28.45 -12.72 28.07
N LEU A 151 28.94 -11.74 28.83
CA LEU A 151 29.08 -10.36 28.37
C LEU A 151 30.11 -10.23 27.23
N ILE A 152 31.22 -10.96 27.29
CA ILE A 152 32.23 -11.03 26.20
C ILE A 152 31.63 -11.72 24.97
N GLY A 153 30.87 -12.80 25.15
CA GLY A 153 30.17 -13.49 24.06
C GLY A 153 29.12 -12.60 23.38
N LEU A 154 28.30 -11.89 24.16
CA LEU A 154 27.33 -10.92 23.66
C LEU A 154 28.00 -9.71 23.00
N ALA A 155 29.09 -9.19 23.57
CA ALA A 155 29.87 -8.12 22.96
C ALA A 155 30.53 -8.56 21.65
N GLY A 156 31.10 -9.78 21.60
CA GLY A 156 31.67 -10.38 20.40
C GLY A 156 30.62 -10.61 19.31
N LEU A 157 29.44 -11.11 19.67
CA LEU A 157 28.31 -11.25 18.75
C LEU A 157 27.87 -9.89 18.20
N ARG A 158 27.71 -8.88 19.07
CA ARG A 158 27.30 -7.52 18.70
C ARG A 158 28.37 -6.76 17.89
N LEU A 159 29.65 -7.11 18.08
CA LEU A 159 30.75 -6.59 17.29
C LEU A 159 30.81 -7.29 15.92
N LYS A 160 30.56 -8.61 15.87
CA LYS A 160 30.43 -9.38 14.63
C LYS A 160 29.29 -8.85 13.76
N THR A 161 28.10 -8.67 14.32
CA THR A 161 26.96 -8.11 13.55
C THR A 161 27.25 -6.69 13.07
N ARG A 162 27.85 -5.82 13.90
CA ARG A 162 28.25 -4.47 13.48
C ARG A 162 29.34 -4.48 12.40
N PHE A 163 30.25 -5.43 12.43
CA PHE A 163 31.29 -5.57 11.41
C PHE A 163 30.73 -6.11 10.09
N GLU A 164 29.81 -7.08 10.15
CA GLU A 164 29.05 -7.59 8.99
C GLU A 164 28.22 -6.46 8.36
N GLU A 165 27.51 -5.68 9.18
CA GLU A 165 26.70 -4.52 8.79
C GLU A 165 27.56 -3.41 8.15
N ALA A 166 28.68 -3.03 8.77
CA ALA A 166 29.63 -2.06 8.20
C ALA A 166 30.29 -2.55 6.90
N SER A 167 30.66 -3.84 6.84
CA SER A 167 31.22 -4.46 5.64
C SER A 167 30.21 -4.42 4.49
N ARG A 168 28.94 -4.73 4.77
CA ARG A 168 27.84 -4.70 3.79
C ARG A 168 27.54 -3.28 3.30
N LEU A 169 27.53 -2.27 4.19
CA LEU A 169 27.41 -0.87 3.79
C LEU A 169 28.56 -0.42 2.87
N SER A 170 29.80 -0.86 3.14
CA SER A 170 30.98 -0.55 2.29
C SER A 170 31.00 -1.28 0.93
N ARG A 171 30.20 -2.34 0.80
CA ARG A 171 29.96 -3.12 -0.43
C ARG A 171 28.84 -2.47 -1.24
N ILE A 172 27.74 -2.10 -0.57
CA ILE A 172 26.62 -1.32 -1.12
C ILE A 172 27.09 -0.01 -1.78
N GLN A 173 28.00 0.74 -1.15
CA GLN A 173 28.55 1.98 -1.71
C GLN A 173 29.36 1.81 -3.03
N ARG A 174 29.58 0.57 -3.49
CA ARG A 174 30.25 0.26 -4.77
C ARG A 174 29.31 -0.24 -5.86
N LEU A 175 28.03 -0.39 -5.55
CA LEU A 175 27.01 -0.81 -6.53
C LEU A 175 26.80 0.33 -7.52
N SER A 176 27.13 0.08 -8.78
CA SER A 176 26.91 1.03 -9.87
C SER A 176 25.57 0.72 -10.52
N VAL A 177 24.61 1.66 -10.43
CA VAL A 177 23.31 1.55 -11.08
C VAL A 177 23.32 2.39 -12.36
N VAL A 178 23.13 1.74 -13.51
CA VAL A 178 23.16 2.38 -14.84
C VAL A 178 21.91 2.01 -15.64
N PRO A 179 21.34 2.92 -16.44
CA PRO A 179 20.34 2.55 -17.43
C PRO A 179 20.92 1.55 -18.43
N LEU A 180 20.29 0.37 -18.56
CA LEU A 180 20.61 -0.60 -19.61
C LEU A 180 19.87 -0.24 -20.93
N THR A 181 18.70 0.37 -20.80
CA THR A 181 17.88 0.90 -21.90
C THR A 181 17.52 2.36 -21.61
N SER A 182 17.42 3.15 -22.68
CA SER A 182 16.80 4.48 -22.68
C SER A 182 16.01 4.64 -23.98
N LEU A 183 15.09 3.70 -24.22
CA LEU A 183 14.37 3.54 -25.49
C LEU A 183 13.02 4.29 -25.44
N PRO A 184 12.51 4.81 -26.58
CA PRO A 184 11.14 5.32 -26.65
C PRO A 184 10.13 4.16 -26.51
N GLY A 185 9.02 4.40 -25.82
CA GLY A 185 8.04 3.35 -25.48
C GLY A 185 8.35 2.68 -24.14
N ASN A 186 7.91 1.43 -23.99
CA ASN A 186 7.90 0.68 -22.74
C ASN A 186 8.60 -0.66 -22.86
N VAL A 187 9.34 -1.04 -21.83
CA VAL A 187 10.07 -2.31 -21.74
C VAL A 187 9.53 -3.17 -20.59
N ILE A 188 9.51 -4.50 -20.75
CA ILE A 188 8.99 -5.44 -19.75
C ILE A 188 9.85 -6.71 -19.61
N SER A 189 9.72 -7.35 -18.43
CA SER A 189 10.14 -8.72 -18.12
C SER A 189 11.54 -9.13 -18.65
N PRO A 190 12.61 -8.55 -18.09
CA PRO A 190 13.99 -8.84 -18.50
C PRO A 190 14.43 -10.27 -18.11
N ALA A 191 15.27 -10.87 -18.95
CA ALA A 191 15.96 -12.13 -18.68
C ALA A 191 17.41 -12.09 -19.21
N PHE A 192 18.39 -12.52 -18.41
CA PHE A 192 19.76 -12.68 -18.87
C PHE A 192 19.94 -13.90 -19.77
N SER A 193 20.89 -13.82 -20.70
CA SER A 193 21.50 -15.00 -21.32
C SER A 193 22.28 -15.83 -20.28
N PRO A 194 22.50 -17.14 -20.48
CA PRO A 194 23.18 -18.00 -19.51
C PRO A 194 24.65 -17.66 -19.23
N ASP A 195 25.31 -16.94 -20.13
CA ASP A 195 26.66 -16.40 -19.93
C ASP A 195 26.66 -14.99 -19.29
N GLY A 196 25.49 -14.34 -19.19
CA GLY A 196 25.32 -12.99 -18.66
C GLY A 196 25.88 -11.88 -19.56
N SER A 197 26.07 -12.13 -20.86
CA SER A 197 26.55 -11.14 -21.84
C SER A 197 25.42 -10.38 -22.54
N GLU A 198 24.21 -10.93 -22.58
CA GLU A 198 23.02 -10.36 -23.22
C GLU A 198 21.82 -10.32 -22.27
N VAL A 199 20.84 -9.46 -22.61
CA VAL A 199 19.55 -9.37 -21.92
C VAL A 199 18.44 -9.39 -22.96
N ALA A 200 17.51 -10.34 -22.82
CA ALA A 200 16.25 -10.39 -23.53
C ALA A 200 15.16 -9.61 -22.77
N PHE A 201 14.28 -8.93 -23.49
CA PHE A 201 13.17 -8.16 -22.91
C PHE A 201 12.05 -7.92 -23.92
N GLY A 202 10.84 -7.64 -23.44
CA GLY A 202 9.73 -7.19 -24.28
C GLY A 202 9.83 -5.68 -24.49
N TRP A 203 9.58 -5.17 -25.71
CA TRP A 203 9.56 -3.72 -26.00
C TRP A 203 8.47 -3.36 -27.01
N ASP A 204 7.72 -2.29 -26.76
CA ASP A 204 6.59 -1.83 -27.60
C ASP A 204 6.94 -0.66 -28.55
N GLY A 205 8.14 -0.08 -28.44
CA GLY A 205 8.47 1.21 -29.07
C GLY A 205 8.37 1.22 -30.59
N GLU A 206 8.92 0.22 -31.28
CA GLU A 206 8.75 0.09 -32.75
C GLU A 206 7.32 -0.23 -33.19
N THR A 207 6.43 -0.56 -32.27
CA THR A 207 5.00 -0.84 -32.55
C THR A 207 4.11 0.37 -32.28
N ASN A 208 4.68 1.49 -31.81
CA ASN A 208 3.95 2.65 -31.30
C ASN A 208 2.94 2.28 -30.19
N GLY A 209 3.30 1.33 -29.31
CA GLY A 209 2.43 0.87 -28.21
C GLY A 209 1.33 -0.11 -28.62
N ALA A 210 1.34 -0.64 -29.85
CA ALA A 210 0.38 -1.66 -30.28
C ALA A 210 0.61 -3.05 -29.63
N GLY A 211 1.81 -3.29 -29.09
CA GLY A 211 2.12 -4.44 -28.25
C GLY A 211 3.61 -4.70 -28.14
N TYR A 212 4.01 -5.54 -27.20
CA TYR A 212 5.41 -5.92 -26.99
C TYR A 212 5.84 -6.98 -28.00
N ASP A 213 7.02 -6.80 -28.58
CA ASP A 213 7.80 -7.85 -29.25
C ASP A 213 9.04 -8.19 -28.41
N LEU A 214 9.62 -9.37 -28.63
CA LEU A 214 10.87 -9.82 -28.01
C LEU A 214 12.07 -9.15 -28.69
N TYR A 215 12.96 -8.59 -27.86
CA TYR A 215 14.26 -8.05 -28.27
C TYR A 215 15.38 -8.66 -27.43
N VAL A 216 16.59 -8.71 -27.99
CA VAL A 216 17.83 -9.10 -27.30
C VAL A 216 18.84 -7.96 -27.43
N LYS A 217 19.52 -7.62 -26.33
CA LYS A 217 20.55 -6.57 -26.29
C LYS A 217 21.81 -7.08 -25.62
N ALA A 218 22.91 -7.11 -26.37
CA ALA A 218 24.24 -7.32 -25.83
C ALA A 218 24.64 -6.18 -24.88
N ILE A 219 25.24 -6.52 -23.74
CA ILE A 219 25.67 -5.53 -22.74
C ILE A 219 26.88 -4.77 -23.28
N GLY A 220 26.79 -3.43 -23.31
CA GLY A 220 27.75 -2.56 -23.97
C GLY A 220 27.38 -2.19 -25.41
N SER A 221 26.39 -2.83 -26.03
CA SER A 221 25.72 -2.31 -27.23
C SER A 221 24.67 -1.26 -26.86
N GLU A 222 24.45 -0.27 -27.72
CA GLU A 222 23.31 0.64 -27.61
C GLU A 222 22.04 0.04 -28.24
N ASN A 223 22.18 -0.62 -29.39
CA ASN A 223 21.05 -1.07 -30.19
C ASN A 223 20.61 -2.50 -29.82
N PRO A 224 19.31 -2.73 -29.52
CA PRO A 224 18.75 -4.07 -29.39
C PRO A 224 18.44 -4.69 -30.77
N LEU A 225 18.50 -6.01 -30.86
CA LEU A 225 18.03 -6.79 -32.01
C LEU A 225 16.58 -7.23 -31.78
N ARG A 226 15.69 -6.95 -32.74
CA ARG A 226 14.30 -7.43 -32.73
C ARG A 226 14.23 -8.89 -33.16
N ILE A 227 13.68 -9.74 -32.29
CA ILE A 227 13.60 -11.20 -32.50
C ILE A 227 12.24 -11.59 -33.07
N THR A 228 11.14 -11.03 -32.55
CA THR A 228 9.76 -11.33 -33.00
C THR A 228 9.10 -10.15 -33.71
N ARG A 229 8.04 -10.44 -34.46
CA ARG A 229 7.20 -9.45 -35.17
C ARG A 229 5.70 -9.73 -34.98
N HIS A 230 5.37 -10.20 -33.78
CA HIS A 230 4.04 -10.65 -33.36
C HIS A 230 3.67 -9.94 -32.05
N PRO A 231 3.23 -8.66 -32.15
CA PRO A 231 2.99 -7.82 -30.99
C PRO A 231 1.99 -8.45 -30.04
N SER A 232 2.32 -8.38 -28.76
CA SER A 232 1.65 -9.10 -27.67
C SER A 232 1.22 -8.12 -26.60
N GLU A 233 0.08 -8.35 -25.94
CA GLU A 233 -0.37 -7.45 -24.85
C GLU A 233 0.56 -7.54 -23.63
N LYS A 234 1.12 -8.74 -23.40
CA LYS A 234 2.13 -9.04 -22.39
C LYS A 234 3.08 -10.13 -22.90
N LEU A 235 4.34 -10.05 -22.48
CA LEU A 235 5.40 -11.03 -22.73
C LEU A 235 6.20 -11.31 -21.46
N SER A 236 6.42 -12.59 -21.18
CA SER A 236 7.26 -13.09 -20.10
C SER A 236 8.38 -13.90 -20.72
N ILE A 237 9.60 -13.75 -20.24
CA ILE A 237 10.78 -14.19 -20.97
C ILE A 237 11.69 -14.98 -20.03
N ALA A 238 12.15 -16.14 -20.48
CA ALA A 238 13.13 -16.94 -19.77
C ALA A 238 14.06 -17.66 -20.76
N TRP A 239 15.37 -17.44 -20.62
CA TRP A 239 16.37 -18.08 -21.48
C TRP A 239 16.61 -19.54 -21.06
N SER A 240 16.72 -20.45 -22.02
CA SER A 240 17.15 -21.83 -21.76
C SER A 240 18.56 -21.87 -21.14
N PRO A 241 18.86 -22.82 -20.23
CA PRO A 241 20.17 -22.86 -19.55
C PRO A 241 21.37 -23.12 -20.46
N ASP A 242 21.16 -23.71 -21.63
CA ASP A 242 22.19 -23.97 -22.64
C ASP A 242 22.36 -22.82 -23.65
N GLY A 243 21.48 -21.81 -23.59
CA GLY A 243 21.50 -20.62 -24.43
C GLY A 243 20.82 -20.79 -25.80
N SER A 244 20.33 -21.99 -26.13
CA SER A 244 19.86 -22.33 -27.49
C SER A 244 18.51 -21.71 -27.87
N ASP A 245 17.60 -21.60 -26.91
CA ASP A 245 16.22 -21.11 -27.06
C ASP A 245 15.90 -20.01 -26.02
N ILE A 246 15.05 -19.05 -26.40
CA ILE A 246 14.34 -18.17 -25.48
C ILE A 246 12.90 -18.68 -25.38
N ALA A 247 12.44 -19.01 -24.17
CA ALA A 247 11.03 -19.27 -23.91
C ALA A 247 10.30 -17.93 -23.71
N ILE A 248 9.19 -17.75 -24.42
CA ILE A 248 8.27 -16.63 -24.22
C ILE A 248 6.87 -17.12 -23.86
N SER A 249 6.27 -16.49 -22.84
CA SER A 249 4.85 -16.64 -22.50
C SER A 249 4.12 -15.40 -23.01
N ARG A 250 3.11 -15.61 -23.87
CA ARG A 250 2.43 -14.56 -24.63
C ARG A 250 0.94 -14.48 -24.26
N VAL A 251 0.46 -13.25 -24.04
CA VAL A 251 -0.98 -12.91 -24.10
C VAL A 251 -1.26 -12.11 -25.37
N SER A 252 -2.28 -12.52 -26.13
CA SER A 252 -2.72 -11.84 -27.35
C SER A 252 -4.22 -12.03 -27.60
N LYS A 253 -4.86 -11.01 -28.17
CA LYS A 253 -6.31 -10.96 -28.46
C LYS A 253 -6.79 -12.01 -29.47
N GLU A 254 -5.91 -12.50 -30.35
CA GLU A 254 -6.27 -13.35 -31.50
C GLU A 254 -6.14 -14.86 -31.23
N GLY A 255 -6.14 -15.30 -29.97
CA GLY A 255 -5.94 -16.73 -29.62
C GLY A 255 -4.50 -17.24 -29.82
N ALA A 256 -3.58 -16.35 -30.17
CA ALA A 256 -2.14 -16.61 -30.23
C ALA A 256 -1.48 -16.74 -28.84
N SER A 257 -2.25 -16.66 -27.75
CA SER A 257 -1.76 -16.90 -26.39
C SER A 257 -1.16 -18.29 -26.26
N GLY A 258 0.03 -18.39 -25.66
CA GLY A 258 0.83 -19.60 -25.66
C GLY A 258 2.17 -19.45 -24.96
N ILE A 259 2.85 -20.57 -24.78
CA ILE A 259 4.29 -20.59 -24.54
C ILE A 259 4.97 -21.04 -25.84
N PHE A 260 5.99 -20.29 -26.25
CA PHE A 260 6.74 -20.50 -27.49
C PHE A 260 8.23 -20.56 -27.17
N LEU A 261 8.99 -21.32 -27.96
CA LEU A 261 10.45 -21.19 -28.04
C LEU A 261 10.83 -20.40 -29.28
N VAL A 262 11.83 -19.53 -29.15
CA VAL A 262 12.33 -18.66 -30.21
C VAL A 262 13.88 -18.65 -30.15
N PRO A 263 14.60 -18.87 -31.25
CA PRO A 263 16.05 -18.75 -31.26
C PRO A 263 16.49 -17.31 -30.91
N PRO A 264 17.56 -17.12 -30.11
CA PRO A 264 18.00 -15.80 -29.66
C PRO A 264 18.51 -14.88 -30.78
N THR A 265 18.84 -15.44 -31.94
CA THR A 265 19.24 -14.70 -33.16
C THR A 265 18.05 -14.39 -34.09
N GLY A 266 16.83 -14.75 -33.72
CA GLY A 266 15.64 -14.69 -34.58
C GLY A 266 15.41 -15.98 -35.37
N GLY A 267 14.15 -16.22 -35.74
CA GLY A 267 13.76 -17.44 -36.45
C GLY A 267 12.25 -17.73 -36.35
N PRO A 268 11.80 -18.92 -36.78
CA PRO A 268 10.42 -19.33 -36.60
C PRO A 268 10.12 -19.61 -35.12
N GLU A 269 9.01 -19.08 -34.63
CA GLU A 269 8.54 -19.37 -33.27
C GLU A 269 7.88 -20.76 -33.19
N ARG A 270 8.28 -21.58 -32.21
CA ARG A 270 7.68 -22.90 -31.98
C ARG A 270 6.76 -22.87 -30.77
N LYS A 271 5.44 -22.89 -30.97
CA LYS A 271 4.47 -23.06 -29.86
C LYS A 271 4.68 -24.43 -29.21
N ILE A 272 4.90 -24.45 -27.90
CA ILE A 272 5.07 -25.66 -27.09
C ILE A 272 3.92 -25.90 -26.10
N TYR A 273 3.14 -24.86 -25.79
CA TYR A 273 1.96 -24.96 -24.94
C TYR A 273 0.90 -23.91 -25.32
N SER A 274 -0.39 -24.23 -25.16
CA SER A 274 -1.50 -23.29 -25.29
C SER A 274 -2.04 -22.98 -23.90
N ARG A 275 -1.88 -21.73 -23.46
CA ARG A 275 -2.32 -21.25 -22.15
C ARG A 275 -3.78 -20.79 -22.16
N SER A 276 -4.48 -21.01 -21.05
CA SER A 276 -5.89 -20.65 -20.87
C SER A 276 -6.09 -19.28 -20.24
N THR A 277 -5.16 -18.83 -19.40
CA THR A 277 -5.23 -17.54 -18.70
C THR A 277 -4.65 -16.37 -19.51
N THR A 278 -5.32 -15.22 -19.41
CA THR A 278 -4.82 -13.89 -19.82
C THR A 278 -4.41 -13.02 -18.64
N TYR A 279 -4.50 -13.55 -17.40
CA TYR A 279 -3.96 -12.88 -16.21
C TYR A 279 -2.43 -12.71 -16.34
N TRP A 280 -1.88 -11.75 -15.59
CA TRP A 280 -0.46 -11.41 -15.62
C TRP A 280 0.06 -10.99 -14.25
N TYR A 281 1.17 -11.58 -13.80
CA TYR A 281 1.85 -11.15 -12.57
C TYR A 281 3.36 -11.45 -12.60
N GLY A 282 4.17 -10.39 -12.68
CA GLY A 282 5.64 -10.48 -12.74
C GLY A 282 6.14 -11.27 -13.96
N ASN A 283 7.30 -11.92 -13.81
CA ASN A 283 7.78 -12.93 -14.76
C ASN A 283 7.14 -14.30 -14.46
N GLU A 284 6.31 -14.78 -15.38
CA GLU A 284 5.56 -16.03 -15.34
C GLU A 284 6.35 -17.28 -15.75
N LEU A 285 7.63 -17.16 -16.16
CA LEU A 285 8.43 -18.28 -16.67
C LEU A 285 9.74 -18.47 -15.90
N SER A 286 10.08 -19.73 -15.61
CA SER A 286 11.41 -20.09 -15.11
C SER A 286 11.88 -21.46 -15.59
N TRP A 287 13.11 -21.53 -16.12
CA TRP A 287 13.74 -22.78 -16.50
C TRP A 287 14.39 -23.46 -15.30
N SER A 288 14.21 -24.79 -15.20
CA SER A 288 15.08 -25.63 -14.38
C SER A 288 16.52 -25.56 -14.87
N SER A 289 17.49 -25.59 -13.95
CA SER A 289 18.92 -25.43 -14.30
C SER A 289 19.48 -26.52 -15.21
N ASP A 290 18.82 -27.68 -15.29
CA ASP A 290 19.18 -28.79 -16.17
C ASP A 290 18.42 -28.80 -17.53
N GLY A 291 17.57 -27.80 -17.77
CA GLY A 291 16.80 -27.63 -18.99
C GLY A 291 15.66 -28.64 -19.21
N LYS A 292 15.40 -29.56 -18.27
CA LYS A 292 14.38 -30.61 -18.47
C LYS A 292 12.95 -30.12 -18.27
N TYR A 293 12.77 -29.06 -17.49
CA TYR A 293 11.49 -28.49 -17.13
C TYR A 293 11.44 -26.97 -17.28
N LEU A 294 10.28 -26.46 -17.70
CA LEU A 294 9.90 -25.06 -17.66
C LEU A 294 8.72 -24.91 -16.68
N ALA A 295 8.88 -24.09 -15.65
CA ALA A 295 7.80 -23.73 -14.73
C ALA A 295 7.02 -22.53 -15.28
N PHE A 296 5.70 -22.59 -15.18
CA PHE A 296 4.80 -21.51 -15.64
C PHE A 296 3.48 -21.46 -14.86
N THR A 297 2.71 -20.39 -15.03
CA THR A 297 1.39 -20.16 -14.42
C THR A 297 0.24 -20.38 -15.42
N ASP A 298 -0.84 -21.04 -15.00
CA ASP A 298 -2.10 -21.08 -15.75
C ASP A 298 -3.30 -21.40 -14.82
N HIS A 299 -4.53 -21.30 -15.34
CA HIS A 299 -5.71 -21.82 -14.63
C HIS A 299 -5.69 -23.36 -14.59
N PRO A 300 -6.12 -23.98 -13.48
CA PRO A 300 -6.48 -25.38 -13.50
C PRO A 300 -7.70 -25.62 -14.39
N GLU A 301 -7.75 -26.77 -15.08
CA GLU A 301 -8.89 -27.19 -15.92
C GLU A 301 -10.26 -27.13 -15.22
N THR A 302 -10.25 -27.16 -13.88
CA THR A 302 -11.44 -27.16 -13.02
C THR A 302 -11.89 -25.78 -12.54
N SER A 303 -11.11 -24.70 -12.71
CA SER A 303 -11.44 -23.37 -12.16
C SER A 303 -10.71 -22.22 -12.86
N TYR A 304 -11.47 -21.25 -13.36
CA TYR A 304 -10.96 -19.95 -13.82
C TYR A 304 -10.77 -18.91 -12.70
N GLN A 305 -11.12 -19.24 -11.45
CA GLN A 305 -11.03 -18.34 -10.28
C GLN A 305 -9.78 -18.58 -9.42
N SER A 306 -8.82 -19.33 -9.94
CA SER A 306 -7.54 -19.62 -9.30
C SER A 306 -6.43 -19.77 -10.35
N ILE A 307 -5.18 -19.52 -9.96
CA ILE A 307 -4.00 -19.72 -10.82
C ILE A 307 -3.02 -20.61 -10.07
N ILE A 308 -2.53 -21.64 -10.75
CA ILE A 308 -1.57 -22.60 -10.19
C ILE A 308 -0.33 -22.70 -11.06
N LEU A 309 0.72 -23.30 -10.50
CA LEU A 309 1.94 -23.58 -11.22
C LEU A 309 1.85 -24.91 -11.96
N TYR A 310 2.52 -24.96 -13.10
CA TYR A 310 2.72 -26.14 -13.91
C TYR A 310 4.20 -26.33 -14.22
N LEU A 311 4.64 -27.58 -14.26
CA LEU A 311 5.93 -27.98 -14.84
C LEU A 311 5.69 -28.59 -16.21
N LEU A 312 6.21 -27.95 -17.26
CA LEU A 312 6.25 -28.48 -18.62
C LEU A 312 7.51 -29.32 -18.80
N SER A 313 7.36 -30.62 -19.06
CA SER A 313 8.48 -31.49 -19.43
C SER A 313 8.93 -31.20 -20.87
N MET A 314 10.19 -30.80 -21.06
CA MET A 314 10.70 -30.37 -22.37
C MET A 314 10.92 -31.51 -23.37
N SER A 315 11.03 -32.76 -22.88
CA SER A 315 11.15 -33.96 -23.73
C SER A 315 9.81 -34.53 -24.18
N THR A 316 8.72 -34.24 -23.47
CA THR A 316 7.38 -34.81 -23.75
C THR A 316 6.32 -33.76 -24.08
N LEU A 317 6.61 -32.48 -23.82
CA LEU A 317 5.68 -31.35 -23.84
C LEU A 317 4.40 -31.56 -23.01
N LYS A 318 4.46 -32.44 -22.01
CA LYS A 318 3.38 -32.64 -21.04
C LYS A 318 3.55 -31.68 -19.87
N ALA A 319 2.53 -30.86 -19.63
CA ALA A 319 2.41 -30.06 -18.42
C ALA A 319 1.86 -30.91 -17.25
N THR A 320 2.40 -30.70 -16.05
CA THR A 320 1.93 -31.34 -14.81
C THR A 320 1.73 -30.28 -13.73
N PRO A 321 0.57 -30.23 -13.05
CA PRO A 321 0.31 -29.23 -12.02
C PRO A 321 1.16 -29.47 -10.77
N VAL A 322 1.62 -28.39 -10.15
CA VAL A 322 2.31 -28.39 -8.86
C VAL A 322 1.28 -28.14 -7.75
N LYS A 323 1.39 -28.84 -6.63
CA LYS A 323 0.57 -28.56 -5.45
C LYS A 323 1.09 -27.29 -4.75
N THR A 324 0.39 -26.18 -4.96
CA THR A 324 0.78 -24.87 -4.41
C THR A 324 0.13 -24.55 -3.06
N ASP A 325 -1.06 -25.10 -2.80
CA ASP A 325 -1.93 -24.75 -1.66
C ASP A 325 -2.23 -23.23 -1.55
N CYS A 326 -2.28 -22.54 -2.71
CA CYS A 326 -2.59 -21.10 -2.86
C CYS A 326 -3.80 -20.89 -3.78
N LYS A 327 -4.54 -19.80 -3.60
CA LYS A 327 -5.60 -19.34 -4.53
C LYS A 327 -5.00 -18.82 -5.84
N PHE A 328 -3.94 -18.02 -5.73
CA PHE A 328 -3.10 -17.58 -6.83
C PHE A 328 -1.63 -17.86 -6.50
N ALA A 329 -1.01 -18.76 -7.26
CA ALA A 329 0.43 -18.95 -7.26
C ALA A 329 1.03 -18.30 -8.50
N VAL A 330 1.97 -17.37 -8.31
CA VAL A 330 2.53 -16.49 -9.35
C VAL A 330 4.04 -16.35 -9.22
N ALA A 331 4.70 -15.76 -10.23
CA ALA A 331 6.14 -15.54 -10.28
C ALA A 331 7.01 -16.78 -9.90
N PRO A 332 6.90 -17.91 -10.62
CA PRO A 332 7.73 -19.09 -10.36
C PRO A 332 9.22 -18.82 -10.64
N SER A 333 10.12 -19.35 -9.79
CA SER A 333 11.57 -19.17 -9.95
C SER A 333 12.36 -20.37 -9.43
N PHE A 334 13.03 -21.11 -10.31
CA PHE A 334 13.92 -22.22 -9.93
C PHE A 334 15.22 -21.71 -9.31
N ALA A 335 15.70 -22.41 -8.28
CA ALA A 335 17.01 -22.15 -7.69
C ALA A 335 18.15 -22.50 -8.68
N PRO A 336 19.32 -21.83 -8.63
CA PRO A 336 20.39 -22.02 -9.60
C PRO A 336 20.96 -23.45 -9.65
N LYS A 337 20.83 -24.24 -8.57
CA LYS A 337 21.28 -25.64 -8.52
C LYS A 337 20.16 -26.64 -8.84
N GLY A 338 18.93 -26.17 -9.09
CA GLY A 338 17.80 -26.99 -9.53
C GLY A 338 17.14 -27.83 -8.45
N GLU A 339 17.43 -27.57 -7.17
CA GLU A 339 16.93 -28.34 -6.02
C GLU A 339 15.66 -27.75 -5.37
N LEU A 340 15.44 -26.44 -5.52
CA LEU A 340 14.25 -25.72 -5.07
C LEU A 340 13.51 -25.02 -6.22
N LEU A 341 12.19 -24.87 -6.05
CA LEU A 341 11.33 -23.97 -6.82
C LEU A 341 10.64 -22.99 -5.86
N ALA A 342 10.80 -21.69 -6.10
CA ALA A 342 10.11 -20.63 -5.37
C ALA A 342 8.88 -20.11 -6.14
N TRP A 343 7.90 -19.56 -5.42
CA TRP A 343 6.80 -18.77 -5.99
C TRP A 343 6.18 -17.83 -4.97
N VAL A 344 5.45 -16.83 -5.46
CA VAL A 344 4.62 -15.94 -4.66
C VAL A 344 3.19 -16.51 -4.57
N CYS A 345 2.62 -16.46 -3.39
CA CYS A 345 1.31 -16.96 -3.04
C CYS A 345 0.44 -15.79 -2.59
N MET A 346 -0.56 -15.45 -3.38
CA MET A 346 -1.41 -14.28 -3.25
C MET A 346 -2.85 -14.71 -2.94
N ASP A 347 -3.11 -14.99 -1.66
CA ASP A 347 -4.44 -15.37 -1.17
C ASP A 347 -5.28 -14.15 -0.76
N GLN A 348 -4.61 -13.05 -0.37
CA GLN A 348 -5.16 -11.75 0.04
C GLN A 348 -4.21 -10.65 -0.44
N LEU A 349 -4.75 -9.56 -0.99
CA LEU A 349 -3.96 -8.42 -1.51
C LEU A 349 -3.23 -7.71 -0.37
N GLY A 350 -1.92 -7.52 -0.54
CA GLY A 350 -1.07 -6.88 0.48
C GLY A 350 -0.59 -7.80 1.59
N SER A 351 -0.90 -9.10 1.51
CA SER A 351 -0.50 -10.11 2.49
C SER A 351 0.12 -11.32 1.80
N GLU A 352 0.90 -11.06 0.76
CA GLU A 352 1.56 -12.08 -0.06
C GLU A 352 2.56 -12.90 0.78
N SER A 353 2.72 -14.17 0.40
CA SER A 353 3.67 -15.09 1.02
C SER A 353 4.61 -15.71 -0.01
N LEU A 354 5.88 -15.86 0.36
CA LEU A 354 6.90 -16.48 -0.48
C LEU A 354 7.01 -17.96 -0.10
N ARG A 355 6.79 -18.85 -1.06
CA ARG A 355 6.75 -20.30 -0.86
C ARG A 355 7.96 -20.96 -1.54
N LEU A 356 8.42 -22.07 -0.97
CA LEU A 356 9.50 -22.91 -1.52
C LEU A 356 9.03 -24.37 -1.58
N LEU A 357 9.25 -25.04 -2.71
CA LEU A 357 9.14 -26.48 -2.88
C LEU A 357 10.53 -27.09 -3.02
N ASN A 358 10.83 -28.11 -2.22
CA ASN A 358 11.96 -28.99 -2.47
C ASN A 358 11.54 -30.09 -3.46
N LEU A 359 12.28 -30.19 -4.57
CA LEU A 359 11.93 -31.06 -5.70
C LEU A 359 12.32 -32.54 -5.46
N ALA A 360 13.15 -32.83 -4.46
CA ALA A 360 13.59 -34.19 -4.13
C ALA A 360 12.65 -34.92 -3.16
N ASP A 361 12.04 -34.22 -2.21
CA ASP A 361 11.10 -34.79 -1.22
C ASP A 361 9.64 -34.33 -1.42
N GLY A 362 9.39 -33.35 -2.28
CA GLY A 362 8.07 -32.78 -2.53
C GLY A 362 7.55 -31.87 -1.41
N ARG A 363 8.40 -31.46 -0.47
CA ARG A 363 7.99 -30.68 0.71
C ARG A 363 7.92 -29.20 0.40
N THR A 364 6.74 -28.61 0.62
CA THR A 364 6.53 -27.16 0.57
C THR A 364 6.80 -26.51 1.94
N THR A 365 7.40 -25.32 1.94
CA THR A 365 7.63 -24.48 3.11
C THR A 365 7.29 -23.01 2.82
N GLU A 366 6.83 -22.29 3.85
CA GLU A 366 6.62 -20.84 3.81
C GLU A 366 7.92 -20.14 4.23
N LEU A 367 8.52 -19.36 3.33
CA LEU A 367 9.75 -18.60 3.59
C LEU A 367 9.43 -17.20 4.15
N LEU A 368 8.47 -16.49 3.55
CA LEU A 368 7.95 -15.22 4.05
C LEU A 368 6.44 -15.26 4.13
N LYS A 369 5.86 -14.54 5.09
CA LYS A 369 4.42 -14.45 5.33
C LYS A 369 3.99 -13.01 5.53
N GLY A 370 2.90 -12.59 4.89
CA GLY A 370 2.25 -11.31 5.14
C GLY A 370 3.16 -10.13 4.87
N HIS A 371 3.87 -10.18 3.74
CA HIS A 371 4.76 -9.12 3.30
C HIS A 371 4.14 -8.42 2.09
N ASP A 372 3.98 -7.11 2.15
CA ASP A 372 3.20 -6.37 1.16
C ASP A 372 3.78 -6.47 -0.26
N MET A 373 2.94 -6.92 -1.19
CA MET A 373 3.09 -6.89 -2.65
C MET A 373 4.44 -7.43 -3.15
N ILE A 374 4.75 -8.68 -2.85
CA ILE A 374 5.91 -9.38 -3.44
C ILE A 374 5.68 -9.53 -4.96
N GLY A 375 6.36 -8.73 -5.78
CA GLY A 375 6.27 -8.77 -7.25
C GLY A 375 7.15 -9.85 -7.88
N GLY A 376 7.90 -9.51 -8.92
CA GLY A 376 8.87 -10.42 -9.53
C GLY A 376 9.95 -10.89 -8.54
N ILE A 377 10.29 -12.18 -8.58
CA ILE A 377 11.30 -12.82 -7.72
C ILE A 377 12.42 -13.46 -8.53
N THR A 378 13.64 -13.45 -8.00
CA THR A 378 14.79 -14.13 -8.60
C THR A 378 15.78 -14.59 -7.54
N TRP A 379 16.54 -15.64 -7.81
CA TRP A 379 17.53 -16.17 -6.88
C TRP A 379 18.86 -15.44 -6.99
N ALA A 380 19.52 -15.20 -5.86
CA ALA A 380 20.95 -14.90 -5.87
C ALA A 380 21.75 -16.13 -6.31
N ARG A 381 22.93 -15.91 -6.91
CA ARG A 381 23.80 -16.97 -7.47
C ARG A 381 24.07 -18.14 -6.51
N GLY A 382 24.17 -17.88 -5.21
CA GLY A 382 24.46 -18.90 -4.20
C GLY A 382 23.32 -19.90 -3.97
N GLY A 383 22.08 -19.55 -4.32
CA GLY A 383 20.86 -20.29 -3.96
C GLY A 383 20.49 -20.17 -2.48
N ASP A 384 21.11 -19.24 -1.75
CA ASP A 384 20.96 -19.00 -0.31
C ASP A 384 20.13 -17.75 0.02
N SER A 385 19.85 -16.90 -0.98
CA SER A 385 18.93 -15.78 -0.87
C SER A 385 18.08 -15.60 -2.13
N ILE A 386 16.91 -14.96 -1.95
CA ILE A 386 15.99 -14.54 -3.00
C ILE A 386 15.91 -13.01 -2.98
N LEU A 387 15.97 -12.41 -4.16
CA LEU A 387 15.71 -11.01 -4.41
C LEU A 387 14.29 -10.84 -4.97
N TYR A 388 13.56 -9.84 -4.49
CA TYR A 388 12.18 -9.60 -4.90
C TYR A 388 11.83 -8.11 -4.91
N SER A 389 10.88 -7.71 -5.76
CA SER A 389 10.30 -6.36 -5.72
C SER A 389 9.17 -6.26 -4.69
N SER A 390 8.98 -5.08 -4.09
CA SER A 390 7.81 -4.79 -3.25
C SER A 390 7.32 -3.36 -3.44
N SER A 391 6.03 -3.23 -3.79
CA SER A 391 5.42 -1.97 -4.25
C SER A 391 5.00 -1.00 -3.14
N LEU A 392 5.05 -1.41 -1.87
CA LEU A 392 4.45 -0.69 -0.73
C LEU A 392 4.97 0.74 -0.53
N ILE A 393 6.27 0.98 -0.79
CA ILE A 393 6.95 2.24 -0.45
C ILE A 393 7.85 2.69 -1.61
N GLY A 394 7.26 3.24 -2.67
CA GLY A 394 7.98 3.69 -3.88
C GLY A 394 8.87 2.59 -4.50
N GLY A 395 8.27 1.41 -4.73
CA GLY A 395 8.84 0.20 -5.32
C GLY A 395 10.28 -0.14 -4.90
N GLY A 396 10.46 -0.93 -3.84
CA GLY A 396 11.79 -1.35 -3.40
C GLY A 396 12.25 -2.67 -4.02
N LEU A 397 13.55 -2.81 -4.27
CA LEU A 397 14.18 -4.13 -4.34
C LEU A 397 14.51 -4.61 -2.92
N TRP A 398 14.22 -5.86 -2.61
CA TRP A 398 14.41 -6.51 -1.31
C TRP A 398 15.23 -7.79 -1.43
N GLU A 399 15.84 -8.21 -0.33
CA GLU A 399 16.59 -9.45 -0.19
C GLU A 399 16.10 -10.23 1.03
N VAL A 400 15.85 -11.53 0.86
CA VAL A 400 15.58 -12.49 1.95
C VAL A 400 16.59 -13.63 1.89
N VAL A 401 17.26 -13.90 3.01
CA VAL A 401 18.22 -15.01 3.17
C VAL A 401 17.48 -16.22 3.73
N LEU A 402 17.60 -17.39 3.09
CA LEU A 402 16.85 -18.60 3.44
C LEU A 402 17.06 -19.08 4.88
N ALA A 403 18.25 -18.85 5.44
CA ALA A 403 18.56 -19.21 6.82
C ALA A 403 17.98 -18.23 7.87
N HIS A 404 17.63 -17.00 7.46
CA HIS A 404 17.18 -15.92 8.33
C HIS A 404 16.05 -15.10 7.67
N PRO A 405 14.90 -15.72 7.34
CA PRO A 405 13.80 -15.02 6.69
C PRO A 405 13.24 -13.86 7.51
N GLU A 406 13.38 -13.90 8.83
CA GLU A 406 12.98 -12.83 9.74
C GLU A 406 13.78 -11.52 9.57
N ARG A 407 14.81 -11.55 8.71
CA ARG A 407 15.70 -10.42 8.38
C ARG A 407 15.61 -9.99 6.93
N ALA A 408 14.48 -10.30 6.26
CA ALA A 408 14.18 -9.73 4.96
C ALA A 408 14.29 -8.20 5.00
N GLN A 409 14.95 -7.62 4.00
CA GLN A 409 15.27 -6.19 4.04
C GLN A 409 15.36 -5.54 2.67
N ARG A 410 14.98 -4.26 2.62
CA ARG A 410 15.13 -3.43 1.43
C ARG A 410 16.62 -3.21 1.12
N LEU A 411 16.97 -3.32 -0.16
CA LEU A 411 18.26 -2.86 -0.68
C LEU A 411 18.17 -1.35 -0.98
N PRO A 412 19.24 -0.56 -0.74
CA PRO A 412 19.25 0.88 -1.00
C PRO A 412 19.53 1.20 -2.49
N ILE A 413 19.01 0.34 -3.37
CA ILE A 413 19.05 0.39 -4.83
C ILE A 413 17.70 -0.12 -5.33
N GLY A 414 17.29 0.29 -6.53
CA GLY A 414 15.96 -0.06 -7.02
C GLY A 414 14.86 0.78 -6.36
N HIS A 415 14.42 1.79 -7.09
CA HIS A 415 13.18 2.53 -6.85
C HIS A 415 12.20 2.19 -7.98
N ASP A 416 10.90 2.16 -7.67
CA ASP A 416 9.81 1.83 -8.60
C ASP A 416 10.03 0.51 -9.36
N VAL A 417 10.56 -0.49 -8.64
CA VAL A 417 10.90 -1.82 -9.19
C VAL A 417 9.68 -2.71 -9.30
N SER A 418 9.51 -3.37 -10.44
CA SER A 418 8.43 -4.35 -10.69
C SER A 418 8.95 -5.77 -11.00
N ASP A 419 9.83 -5.93 -11.99
CA ASP A 419 10.51 -7.20 -12.32
C ASP A 419 12.01 -7.15 -11.98
N VAL A 420 12.62 -8.31 -11.70
CA VAL A 420 14.06 -8.44 -11.40
C VAL A 420 14.64 -9.77 -11.90
N THR A 421 15.89 -9.75 -12.38
CA THR A 421 16.66 -10.92 -12.82
C THR A 421 18.14 -10.79 -12.45
N VAL A 422 18.78 -11.92 -12.14
CA VAL A 422 20.21 -12.01 -11.78
C VAL A 422 20.95 -12.83 -12.82
N SER A 423 22.11 -12.35 -13.26
CA SER A 423 22.98 -13.10 -14.18
C SER A 423 23.51 -14.37 -13.51
N SER A 424 23.77 -15.44 -14.28
CA SER A 424 24.41 -16.67 -13.78
C SER A 424 25.75 -16.43 -13.06
N SER A 425 26.47 -15.39 -13.48
CA SER A 425 27.70 -14.91 -12.85
C SER A 425 27.49 -14.28 -11.46
N GLY A 426 26.27 -13.89 -11.11
CA GLY A 426 25.92 -13.15 -9.89
C GLY A 426 26.53 -11.76 -9.77
N HIS A 427 27.32 -11.30 -10.75
CA HIS A 427 27.98 -9.99 -10.70
C HIS A 427 27.12 -8.86 -11.23
N ARG A 428 26.09 -9.20 -12.01
CA ARG A 428 25.08 -8.29 -12.56
C ARG A 428 23.67 -8.70 -12.18
N LEU A 429 22.85 -7.69 -11.90
CA LEU A 429 21.40 -7.78 -11.74
C LEU A 429 20.77 -6.76 -12.69
N VAL A 430 19.63 -7.11 -13.29
CA VAL A 430 18.80 -6.18 -14.07
C VAL A 430 17.42 -6.14 -13.44
N TYR A 431 16.87 -4.95 -13.32
CA TYR A 431 15.52 -4.75 -12.82
C TYR A 431 14.75 -3.79 -13.73
N LEU A 432 13.43 -3.99 -13.78
CA LEU A 432 12.51 -3.11 -14.45
C LEU A 432 12.12 -1.97 -13.50
N GLN A 433 12.50 -0.74 -13.85
CA GLN A 433 12.00 0.47 -13.22
C GLN A 433 10.82 0.99 -14.03
N SER A 434 9.66 1.17 -13.41
CA SER A 434 8.44 1.59 -14.10
C SER A 434 7.64 2.60 -13.27
N SER A 435 7.32 3.75 -13.86
CA SER A 435 6.52 4.80 -13.23
C SER A 435 5.30 5.15 -14.08
N THR A 436 4.13 5.21 -13.45
CA THR A 436 2.90 5.73 -14.04
C THR A 436 2.57 7.09 -13.44
N ASN A 437 2.15 8.04 -14.27
CA ASN A 437 1.70 9.35 -13.85
C ASN A 437 0.21 9.50 -14.20
N THR A 438 -0.65 9.18 -13.23
CA THR A 438 -2.09 9.47 -13.27
C THR A 438 -2.35 10.81 -12.59
N ASN A 439 -3.06 11.73 -13.27
CA ASN A 439 -3.55 12.98 -12.66
C ASN A 439 -5.08 13.05 -12.72
N ILE A 440 -5.67 13.89 -11.87
CA ILE A 440 -7.10 14.19 -11.91
C ILE A 440 -7.31 15.43 -12.79
N TRP A 441 -8.12 15.25 -13.82
CA TRP A 441 -8.54 16.25 -14.78
C TRP A 441 -9.95 16.75 -14.46
N GLN A 442 -10.20 18.02 -14.76
CA GLN A 442 -11.52 18.65 -14.70
C GLN A 442 -12.05 18.88 -16.12
N LEU A 443 -13.25 18.37 -16.38
CA LEU A 443 -14.03 18.58 -17.60
C LEU A 443 -15.11 19.65 -17.36
N ASP A 444 -15.10 20.70 -18.18
CA ASP A 444 -16.21 21.66 -18.27
C ASP A 444 -17.39 21.03 -19.03
N LEU A 445 -18.57 20.98 -18.39
CA LEU A 445 -19.81 20.43 -18.94
C LEU A 445 -20.73 21.49 -19.57
N GLN A 446 -20.42 22.78 -19.42
CA GLN A 446 -21.13 23.89 -20.07
C GLN A 446 -20.53 24.25 -21.43
N GLY A 447 -19.21 24.08 -21.59
CA GLY A 447 -18.47 24.33 -22.82
C GLY A 447 -18.99 23.51 -24.02
N SER A 448 -18.97 24.13 -25.20
CA SER A 448 -19.29 23.47 -26.47
C SER A 448 -18.26 23.86 -27.54
N PRO A 449 -17.32 22.97 -27.92
CA PRO A 449 -17.12 21.62 -27.38
C PRO A 449 -16.69 21.65 -25.90
N ALA A 450 -16.97 20.56 -25.18
CA ALA A 450 -16.50 20.38 -23.80
C ALA A 450 -14.96 20.34 -23.75
N GLN A 451 -14.36 20.98 -22.74
CA GLN A 451 -12.92 21.10 -22.60
C GLN A 451 -12.44 20.52 -21.27
N ALA A 452 -11.33 19.78 -21.30
CA ALA A 452 -10.69 19.24 -20.11
C ALA A 452 -9.35 19.92 -19.85
N HIS A 453 -9.01 20.13 -18.58
CA HIS A 453 -7.68 20.56 -18.14
C HIS A 453 -7.26 19.79 -16.90
N LYS A 454 -5.94 19.70 -16.64
CA LYS A 454 -5.42 19.10 -15.42
C LYS A 454 -5.77 19.98 -14.22
N LEU A 455 -6.27 19.38 -13.14
CA LEU A 455 -6.58 20.08 -11.90
C LEU A 455 -5.60 19.70 -10.78
N ILE A 456 -5.55 18.41 -10.42
CA ILE A 456 -4.68 17.92 -9.34
C ILE A 456 -3.50 17.20 -9.99
N VAL A 457 -2.33 17.84 -9.95
CA VAL A 457 -1.13 17.42 -10.69
C VAL A 457 0.00 17.01 -9.74
N SER A 458 0.71 15.93 -10.07
CA SER A 458 1.94 15.52 -9.40
C SER A 458 2.86 14.68 -10.31
N SER A 459 4.02 14.29 -9.79
CA SER A 459 4.80 13.15 -10.31
C SER A 459 4.29 11.81 -9.78
N ALA A 460 3.48 11.85 -8.72
CA ALA A 460 2.81 10.73 -8.06
C ALA A 460 1.39 10.54 -8.59
N GLU A 461 0.81 9.34 -8.39
CA GLU A 461 -0.54 9.00 -8.86
C GLU A 461 -1.62 9.76 -8.07
N GLN A 462 -2.68 10.19 -8.77
CA GLN A 462 -3.85 10.92 -8.24
C GLN A 462 -5.14 10.25 -8.74
N GLU A 463 -5.91 9.63 -7.86
CA GLU A 463 -7.06 8.78 -8.24
C GLU A 463 -8.25 8.94 -7.26
N SER A 464 -9.36 8.24 -7.52
CA SER A 464 -10.49 8.08 -6.59
C SER A 464 -11.17 9.37 -6.08
N ALA A 465 -11.22 10.44 -6.89
CA ALA A 465 -11.69 11.76 -6.45
C ALA A 465 -13.15 11.80 -5.93
N SER A 466 -13.41 12.67 -4.96
CA SER A 466 -14.76 13.00 -4.47
C SER A 466 -14.88 14.48 -4.08
N ILE A 467 -15.94 15.15 -4.54
CA ILE A 467 -16.18 16.59 -4.35
C ILE A 467 -17.06 16.80 -3.10
N SER A 468 -16.78 17.84 -2.31
CA SER A 468 -17.56 18.19 -1.13
C SER A 468 -18.99 18.63 -1.50
N PRO A 469 -19.99 18.47 -0.62
CA PRO A 469 -21.38 18.86 -0.92
C PRO A 469 -21.56 20.35 -1.25
N ASP A 470 -20.66 21.22 -0.78
CA ASP A 470 -20.63 22.65 -1.08
C ASP A 470 -19.75 23.02 -2.30
N GLY A 471 -19.11 22.04 -2.94
CA GLY A 471 -18.31 22.19 -4.15
C GLY A 471 -16.92 22.82 -3.94
N LYS A 472 -16.53 23.15 -2.71
CA LYS A 472 -15.31 23.93 -2.42
C LYS A 472 -14.05 23.11 -2.18
N ARG A 473 -14.18 21.81 -1.89
CA ARG A 473 -13.05 20.92 -1.59
C ARG A 473 -13.17 19.60 -2.33
N ILE A 474 -12.02 19.00 -2.63
CA ILE A 474 -11.91 17.71 -3.28
C ILE A 474 -11.06 16.82 -2.37
N THR A 475 -11.55 15.61 -2.09
CA THR A 475 -10.72 14.55 -1.50
C THR A 475 -10.34 13.55 -2.60
N PHE A 476 -9.14 12.98 -2.49
CA PHE A 476 -8.58 12.09 -3.50
C PHE A 476 -7.54 11.17 -2.85
N GLU A 477 -7.18 10.14 -3.58
CA GLU A 477 -6.17 9.15 -3.22
C GLU A 477 -4.85 9.51 -3.90
N SER A 478 -3.72 9.42 -3.19
CA SER A 478 -2.40 9.65 -3.81
C SER A 478 -1.25 8.95 -3.09
N ASN A 479 -0.34 8.37 -3.88
CA ASN A 479 0.87 7.71 -3.41
C ASN A 479 2.05 8.66 -3.10
N ARG A 480 1.82 9.99 -3.14
CA ARG A 480 2.86 11.04 -3.03
C ARG A 480 3.69 11.05 -1.72
N SER A 481 3.27 10.33 -0.68
CA SER A 481 4.04 10.14 0.57
C SER A 481 4.77 8.78 0.67
N GLY A 482 4.81 8.04 -0.44
CA GLY A 482 5.46 6.73 -0.61
C GLY A 482 4.49 5.55 -0.71
N ALA A 483 3.31 5.68 -0.09
CA ALA A 483 2.19 4.73 -0.13
C ALA A 483 0.90 5.48 -0.44
N LEU A 484 -0.14 4.78 -0.91
CA LEU A 484 -1.47 5.36 -1.15
C LEU A 484 -2.08 5.83 0.18
N GLU A 485 -2.50 7.09 0.20
CA GLU A 485 -3.10 7.76 1.35
C GLU A 485 -4.23 8.68 0.88
N ILE A 486 -5.11 9.08 1.81
CA ILE A 486 -6.17 10.05 1.55
C ILE A 486 -5.65 11.48 1.72
N TRP A 487 -6.00 12.32 0.77
CA TRP A 487 -5.66 13.74 0.73
C TRP A 487 -6.92 14.58 0.53
N VAL A 488 -6.82 15.87 0.84
CA VAL A 488 -7.84 16.87 0.53
C VAL A 488 -7.18 18.14 0.01
N CYS A 489 -7.86 18.84 -0.89
CA CYS A 489 -7.47 20.15 -1.42
C CYS A 489 -8.70 21.02 -1.61
N ASP A 490 -8.49 22.30 -1.90
CA ASP A 490 -9.56 23.19 -2.38
C ASP A 490 -9.95 22.81 -3.82
N SER A 491 -11.11 23.29 -4.29
CA SER A 491 -11.68 22.92 -5.60
C SER A 491 -10.86 23.39 -6.80
N ASP A 492 -9.89 24.28 -6.60
CA ASP A 492 -8.90 24.72 -7.60
C ASP A 492 -7.60 23.88 -7.59
N GLY A 493 -7.54 22.84 -6.74
CA GLY A 493 -6.36 21.99 -6.55
C GLY A 493 -5.32 22.54 -5.56
N SER A 494 -5.54 23.73 -4.98
CA SER A 494 -4.62 24.35 -4.01
C SER A 494 -4.82 23.82 -2.58
N ASN A 495 -3.98 24.27 -1.64
CA ASN A 495 -4.08 23.96 -0.20
C ASN A 495 -4.15 22.45 0.13
N VAL A 496 -3.33 21.65 -0.55
CA VAL A 496 -3.29 20.19 -0.37
C VAL A 496 -2.83 19.78 1.03
N LEU A 497 -3.63 18.95 1.70
CA LEU A 497 -3.41 18.41 3.04
C LEU A 497 -3.48 16.87 3.03
N GLN A 498 -2.57 16.22 3.75
CA GLN A 498 -2.59 14.78 4.01
C GLN A 498 -3.55 14.46 5.16
N LEU A 499 -4.49 13.53 4.96
CA LEU A 499 -5.45 13.10 5.99
C LEU A 499 -5.10 11.76 6.66
N THR A 500 -4.35 10.90 5.98
CA THR A 500 -3.92 9.60 6.51
C THR A 500 -2.41 9.38 6.34
N SER A 501 -1.81 8.58 7.23
CA SER A 501 -0.41 8.13 7.10
C SER A 501 -0.29 6.69 7.60
N PHE A 502 -1.11 5.81 7.03
CA PHE A 502 -1.18 4.39 7.40
C PHE A 502 -0.05 3.55 6.82
N ARG A 503 0.55 3.97 5.69
CA ARG A 503 1.69 3.32 5.02
C ARG A 503 1.45 1.84 4.69
N VAL A 504 0.20 1.50 4.37
CA VAL A 504 -0.23 0.19 3.87
C VAL A 504 -0.55 0.29 2.38
N ILE A 505 -0.57 -0.86 1.69
CA ILE A 505 -0.83 -0.94 0.23
C ILE A 505 -2.09 -0.19 -0.20
N SER A 506 -3.17 -0.33 0.57
CA SER A 506 -4.50 0.06 0.17
C SER A 506 -5.16 0.89 1.26
N THR A 507 -5.30 2.18 0.95
CA THR A 507 -6.03 3.19 1.71
C THR A 507 -6.64 4.15 0.68
N GLY A 508 -7.94 3.97 0.38
CA GLY A 508 -8.53 4.55 -0.83
C GLY A 508 -10.05 4.71 -0.78
N SER A 509 -10.64 4.89 -1.96
CA SER A 509 -12.08 5.11 -2.19
C SER A 509 -12.74 6.23 -1.36
N PRO A 510 -12.12 7.42 -1.15
CA PRO A 510 -12.68 8.42 -0.24
C PRO A 510 -14.02 9.00 -0.73
N ARG A 511 -14.94 9.25 0.21
CA ARG A 511 -16.27 9.84 0.00
C ARG A 511 -16.63 10.83 1.10
N TRP A 512 -16.99 12.05 0.71
CA TRP A 512 -17.61 13.02 1.61
C TRP A 512 -18.95 12.55 2.15
N SER A 513 -19.21 12.84 3.43
CA SER A 513 -20.54 12.79 4.01
C SER A 513 -21.44 13.88 3.39
N PRO A 514 -22.78 13.71 3.36
CA PRO A 514 -23.70 14.68 2.75
C PRO A 514 -23.72 16.06 3.43
N ASP A 515 -23.30 16.14 4.69
CA ASP A 515 -23.14 17.39 5.46
C ASP A 515 -21.75 18.02 5.31
N GLY A 516 -20.81 17.36 4.63
CA GLY A 516 -19.42 17.80 4.44
C GLY A 516 -18.55 17.75 5.71
N GLY A 517 -19.04 17.15 6.80
CA GLY A 517 -18.36 17.08 8.09
C GLY A 517 -17.32 15.96 8.22
N LEU A 518 -17.42 14.90 7.39
CA LEU A 518 -16.55 13.73 7.44
C LEU A 518 -16.20 13.24 6.03
N ILE A 519 -15.07 12.55 5.92
CA ILE A 519 -14.71 11.72 4.77
C ILE A 519 -14.67 10.27 5.24
N ALA A 520 -15.46 9.39 4.61
CA ALA A 520 -15.35 7.95 4.77
C ALA A 520 -14.43 7.36 3.71
N PHE A 521 -13.64 6.36 4.06
CA PHE A 521 -12.70 5.69 3.15
C PHE A 521 -12.48 4.25 3.62
N ASP A 522 -11.86 3.42 2.78
CA ASP A 522 -11.44 2.07 3.15
C ASP A 522 -9.93 1.93 3.26
N SER A 523 -9.47 1.02 4.13
CA SER A 523 -8.06 0.72 4.31
C SER A 523 -7.83 -0.68 4.88
N ARG A 524 -6.73 -1.33 4.48
CA ARG A 524 -6.21 -2.57 5.08
C ARG A 524 -5.32 -2.32 6.31
N PHE A 525 -5.34 -1.13 6.90
CA PHE A 525 -4.63 -0.85 8.15
C PHE A 525 -5.09 -1.80 9.27
N GLY A 526 -4.21 -2.70 9.71
CA GLY A 526 -4.53 -3.79 10.65
C GLY A 526 -4.81 -5.16 10.01
N GLY A 527 -4.63 -5.31 8.69
CA GLY A 527 -4.67 -6.58 7.95
C GLY A 527 -5.89 -6.70 7.01
N GLU A 528 -7.07 -6.95 7.57
CA GLU A 528 -8.33 -7.05 6.81
C GLU A 528 -8.84 -5.66 6.35
N SER A 529 -9.60 -5.60 5.26
CA SER A 529 -10.13 -4.33 4.76
C SER A 529 -11.23 -3.77 5.67
N ASN A 530 -11.10 -2.52 6.09
CA ASN A 530 -12.00 -1.87 7.05
C ASN A 530 -12.39 -0.46 6.61
N LEU A 531 -13.54 0.02 7.09
CA LEU A 531 -13.99 1.38 6.85
C LEU A 531 -13.52 2.32 7.97
N TYR A 532 -13.08 3.50 7.57
CA TYR A 532 -12.62 4.57 8.44
C TYR A 532 -13.35 5.87 8.13
N THR A 533 -13.37 6.79 9.10
CA THR A 533 -13.80 8.17 8.91
C THR A 533 -12.75 9.14 9.43
N VAL A 534 -12.61 10.29 8.77
CA VAL A 534 -11.68 11.35 9.17
C VAL A 534 -12.31 12.73 8.98
N ASP A 535 -11.93 13.68 9.83
CA ASP A 535 -12.31 15.09 9.67
C ASP A 535 -11.53 15.70 8.48
N PRO A 536 -12.20 16.40 7.54
CA PRO A 536 -11.56 17.03 6.38
C PRO A 536 -10.60 18.20 6.72
N ALA A 537 -10.53 18.65 7.97
CA ALA A 537 -9.49 19.56 8.47
C ALA A 537 -8.24 18.81 8.99
N GLY A 538 -8.23 17.48 8.90
CA GLY A 538 -7.19 16.62 9.48
C GLY A 538 -7.54 16.16 10.90
N GLY A 539 -6.84 15.12 11.36
CA GLY A 539 -7.07 14.50 12.66
C GLY A 539 -6.61 13.05 12.68
N VAL A 540 -7.02 12.30 13.70
CA VAL A 540 -6.80 10.85 13.75
C VAL A 540 -7.99 10.15 13.07
N PRO A 541 -7.79 9.34 12.03
CA PRO A 541 -8.87 8.57 11.43
C PRO A 541 -9.45 7.54 12.41
N VAL A 542 -10.77 7.38 12.40
CA VAL A 542 -11.52 6.50 13.30
C VAL A 542 -12.05 5.29 12.53
N LYS A 543 -11.63 4.07 12.91
CA LYS A 543 -12.20 2.81 12.40
C LYS A 543 -13.67 2.72 12.79
N LEU A 544 -14.54 2.43 11.84
CA LEU A 544 -15.96 2.15 12.10
C LEU A 544 -16.13 0.71 12.59
N ASP A 545 -16.65 0.55 13.80
CA ASP A 545 -17.00 -0.76 14.36
C ASP A 545 -18.27 -1.29 13.69
N ILE A 546 -18.14 -2.24 12.77
CA ILE A 546 -19.25 -2.81 11.98
C ILE A 546 -19.05 -4.34 11.95
N ASP A 547 -20.08 -5.11 12.27
CA ASP A 547 -20.02 -6.55 12.63
C ASP A 547 -19.87 -7.57 11.46
N VAL A 548 -19.07 -7.25 10.45
CA VAL A 548 -18.65 -8.16 9.34
C VAL A 548 -17.19 -7.92 8.96
N PRO A 549 -16.44 -8.85 8.34
CA PRO A 549 -15.09 -8.58 7.84
C PRO A 549 -15.10 -7.90 6.46
N ASP A 550 -13.91 -7.56 5.95
CA ASP A 550 -13.59 -7.20 4.57
C ASP A 550 -14.56 -6.22 3.91
N LYS A 551 -14.46 -4.95 4.32
CA LYS A 551 -15.28 -3.83 3.85
C LYS A 551 -14.45 -2.92 2.96
N SER A 552 -15.01 -2.50 1.83
CA SER A 552 -14.39 -1.53 0.93
C SER A 552 -15.43 -0.68 0.21
N GLN A 553 -14.96 0.35 -0.51
CA GLN A 553 -15.78 1.18 -1.41
C GLN A 553 -17.04 1.76 -0.72
N PRO A 554 -16.88 2.56 0.34
CA PRO A 554 -18.02 3.14 1.04
C PRO A 554 -18.82 4.10 0.14
N SER A 555 -20.11 4.26 0.44
CA SER A 555 -20.98 5.30 -0.10
C SER A 555 -22.02 5.70 0.94
N TRP A 556 -22.13 7.00 1.22
CA TRP A 556 -23.12 7.53 2.16
C TRP A 556 -24.54 7.48 1.58
N SER A 557 -25.55 7.25 2.42
CA SER A 557 -26.91 7.63 2.09
C SER A 557 -27.04 9.17 2.02
N PRO A 558 -27.95 9.74 1.20
CA PRO A 558 -28.15 11.19 1.12
C PRO A 558 -28.56 11.85 2.45
N ASP A 559 -29.17 11.09 3.35
CA ASP A 559 -29.55 11.55 4.70
C ASP A 559 -28.44 11.42 5.75
N GLY A 560 -27.26 10.91 5.39
CA GLY A 560 -26.10 10.72 6.24
C GLY A 560 -26.22 9.64 7.32
N LYS A 561 -27.34 8.90 7.39
CA LYS A 561 -27.58 7.90 8.45
C LYS A 561 -26.94 6.53 8.18
N TRP A 562 -26.67 6.21 6.92
CA TRP A 562 -26.16 4.90 6.49
C TRP A 562 -24.90 5.05 5.65
N ILE A 563 -24.05 4.03 5.72
CA ILE A 563 -22.96 3.79 4.77
C ILE A 563 -23.25 2.45 4.10
N TYR A 564 -23.42 2.48 2.78
CA TYR A 564 -23.35 1.31 1.91
C TYR A 564 -21.89 0.98 1.65
N PHE A 565 -21.56 -0.30 1.50
CA PHE A 565 -20.21 -0.74 1.21
C PHE A 565 -20.20 -2.09 0.50
N THR A 566 -19.11 -2.34 -0.22
CA THR A 566 -18.77 -3.64 -0.76
C THR A 566 -18.22 -4.51 0.37
N GLN A 567 -18.67 -5.76 0.45
CA GLN A 567 -18.20 -6.75 1.42
C GLN A 567 -17.77 -8.02 0.68
N GLY A 568 -16.54 -8.48 0.93
CA GLY A 568 -16.02 -9.73 0.38
C GLY A 568 -14.50 -9.77 0.29
N GLU A 569 -13.94 -10.98 0.23
CA GLU A 569 -12.52 -11.23 -0.04
C GLU A 569 -12.10 -10.65 -1.41
N ASP A 570 -10.83 -10.26 -1.51
CA ASP A 570 -10.24 -9.60 -2.69
C ASP A 570 -10.41 -10.36 -4.01
N PHE A 571 -10.42 -11.69 -3.94
CA PHE A 571 -10.64 -12.60 -5.07
C PHE A 571 -11.90 -13.44 -4.89
N GLY A 572 -12.85 -12.97 -4.08
CA GLY A 572 -14.17 -13.57 -3.88
C GLY A 572 -15.22 -12.97 -4.82
N GLU A 573 -16.45 -13.45 -4.70
CA GLU A 573 -17.62 -12.80 -5.31
C GLU A 573 -18.22 -11.83 -4.27
N PRO A 574 -18.01 -10.50 -4.39
CA PRO A 574 -18.44 -9.54 -3.39
C PRO A 574 -19.96 -9.39 -3.31
N SER A 575 -20.45 -8.84 -2.20
CA SER A 575 -21.85 -8.47 -1.99
C SER A 575 -21.97 -7.05 -1.42
N VAL A 576 -23.15 -6.43 -1.55
CA VAL A 576 -23.38 -5.06 -1.01
C VAL A 576 -24.14 -5.13 0.30
N TRP A 577 -23.61 -4.41 1.29
CA TRP A 577 -24.17 -4.27 2.63
C TRP A 577 -24.38 -2.80 2.97
N ARG A 578 -25.14 -2.55 4.04
CA ARG A 578 -25.22 -1.24 4.70
C ARG A 578 -25.07 -1.38 6.22
N ALA A 579 -24.54 -0.35 6.86
CA ALA A 579 -24.49 -0.21 8.32
C ALA A 579 -24.79 1.25 8.71
N PRO A 580 -25.18 1.53 9.96
CA PRO A 580 -25.33 2.91 10.42
C PRO A 580 -24.00 3.67 10.29
N SER A 581 -24.04 4.95 9.96
CA SER A 581 -22.84 5.75 9.66
C SER A 581 -21.87 5.95 10.84
N ARG A 582 -22.29 5.58 12.06
CA ARG A 582 -21.46 5.58 13.28
C ARG A 582 -20.95 4.18 13.67
N GLY A 583 -21.13 3.17 12.81
CA GLY A 583 -20.92 1.77 13.15
C GLY A 583 -22.17 1.10 13.72
N GLY A 584 -22.04 -0.20 14.02
CA GLY A 584 -23.10 -1.09 14.48
C GLY A 584 -23.41 -2.19 13.47
N ARG A 585 -24.59 -2.81 13.64
CA ARG A 585 -25.00 -3.99 12.89
C ARG A 585 -25.15 -3.73 11.38
N ALA A 586 -24.46 -4.51 10.57
CA ALA A 586 -24.59 -4.54 9.13
C ALA A 586 -25.81 -5.36 8.67
N VAL A 587 -26.33 -5.00 7.50
CA VAL A 587 -27.41 -5.71 6.81
C VAL A 587 -27.06 -5.84 5.33
N GLN A 588 -27.08 -7.07 4.80
CA GLN A 588 -26.90 -7.31 3.38
C GLN A 588 -28.10 -6.76 2.60
N VAL A 589 -27.84 -6.01 1.54
CA VAL A 589 -28.87 -5.40 0.69
C VAL A 589 -28.83 -5.92 -0.75
N ALA A 590 -27.67 -6.37 -1.25
CA ALA A 590 -27.60 -7.15 -2.48
C ALA A 590 -26.70 -8.38 -2.30
N SER A 591 -27.21 -9.55 -2.69
CA SER A 591 -26.44 -10.79 -2.74
C SER A 591 -25.35 -10.78 -3.81
N ALA A 592 -24.32 -11.60 -3.61
CA ALA A 592 -23.21 -11.74 -4.54
C ALA A 592 -23.65 -12.30 -5.91
N PRO A 593 -23.02 -11.88 -7.03
CA PRO A 593 -22.07 -10.77 -7.12
C PRO A 593 -22.76 -9.41 -7.09
N ALA A 594 -22.26 -8.49 -6.25
CA ALA A 594 -22.64 -7.08 -6.21
C ALA A 594 -21.50 -6.26 -5.58
N ALA A 595 -21.05 -5.19 -6.24
CA ALA A 595 -19.94 -4.34 -5.79
C ALA A 595 -20.18 -2.85 -6.11
N VAL A 596 -19.28 -2.00 -5.62
CA VAL A 596 -19.21 -0.55 -5.90
C VAL A 596 -20.55 0.17 -5.69
N PRO A 597 -21.14 0.12 -4.48
CA PRO A 597 -22.45 0.73 -4.26
C PRO A 597 -22.37 2.26 -4.31
N PHE A 598 -23.36 2.89 -4.95
CA PHE A 598 -23.57 4.33 -4.89
C PHE A 598 -25.04 4.65 -4.64
N ALA A 599 -25.32 5.41 -3.58
CA ALA A 599 -26.65 5.93 -3.33
C ALA A 599 -27.02 7.02 -4.36
N SER A 600 -28.26 6.97 -4.85
CA SER A 600 -28.83 8.03 -5.69
C SER A 600 -29.02 9.34 -4.90
N SER A 601 -28.79 10.48 -5.54
CA SER A 601 -28.92 11.81 -4.90
C SER A 601 -30.35 12.20 -4.48
N ASP A 602 -31.35 11.37 -4.81
CA ASP A 602 -32.77 11.55 -4.48
C ASP A 602 -33.30 10.47 -3.52
N ASP A 603 -32.41 9.65 -2.95
CA ASP A 603 -32.68 8.58 -1.97
C ASP A 603 -33.68 7.50 -2.44
N ARG A 604 -33.95 7.41 -3.76
CA ARG A 604 -34.88 6.42 -4.32
C ARG A 604 -34.23 5.07 -4.59
N TYR A 605 -32.95 5.06 -4.91
CA TYR A 605 -32.19 3.87 -5.30
C TYR A 605 -30.78 3.82 -4.72
N VAL A 606 -30.25 2.62 -4.59
CA VAL A 606 -28.82 2.34 -4.51
C VAL A 606 -28.44 1.61 -5.79
N TYR A 607 -27.50 2.18 -6.53
CA TYR A 607 -26.90 1.57 -7.71
C TYR A 607 -25.72 0.69 -7.30
N PHE A 608 -25.47 -0.39 -8.03
CA PHE A 608 -24.32 -1.27 -7.81
C PHE A 608 -23.93 -2.03 -9.08
N PHE A 609 -22.66 -2.40 -9.18
CA PHE A 609 -22.14 -3.20 -10.28
C PHE A 609 -22.37 -4.69 -10.06
N ARG A 610 -22.82 -5.40 -11.10
CA ARG A 610 -23.03 -6.86 -11.09
C ARG A 610 -22.83 -7.43 -12.49
N LYS A 611 -21.87 -8.36 -12.64
CA LYS A 611 -21.60 -9.10 -13.89
C LYS A 611 -21.51 -8.19 -15.13
N LYS A 612 -20.59 -7.22 -15.12
CA LYS A 612 -20.38 -6.19 -16.16
C LYS A 612 -21.53 -5.20 -16.38
N ARG A 613 -22.63 -5.31 -15.65
CA ARG A 613 -23.84 -4.49 -15.84
C ARG A 613 -24.15 -3.66 -14.60
N LEU A 614 -24.80 -2.52 -14.82
CA LEU A 614 -25.27 -1.67 -13.74
C LEU A 614 -26.65 -2.12 -13.28
N TRP A 615 -26.80 -2.30 -11.97
CA TRP A 615 -28.05 -2.67 -11.30
C TRP A 615 -28.45 -1.59 -10.30
N ARG A 616 -29.71 -1.63 -9.88
CA ARG A 616 -30.26 -0.79 -8.82
C ARG A 616 -31.21 -1.57 -7.92
N MET A 617 -31.37 -1.10 -6.70
CA MET A 617 -32.32 -1.61 -5.70
C MET A 617 -32.88 -0.46 -4.88
N MET A 618 -33.95 -0.71 -4.13
CA MET A 618 -34.42 0.22 -3.10
C MET A 618 -33.38 0.31 -1.96
N PRO A 619 -33.34 1.41 -1.17
CA PRO A 619 -32.37 1.59 -0.07
C PRO A 619 -32.33 0.46 0.98
N ASP A 620 -33.42 -0.28 1.13
CA ASP A 620 -33.57 -1.44 2.03
C ASP A 620 -33.13 -2.78 1.42
N GLY A 621 -32.69 -2.80 0.16
CA GLY A 621 -32.33 -4.00 -0.59
C GLY A 621 -33.49 -4.61 -1.39
N ALA A 622 -34.70 -4.05 -1.31
CA ALA A 622 -35.84 -4.59 -2.04
C ALA A 622 -35.74 -4.37 -3.57
N SER A 623 -36.33 -5.29 -4.32
CA SER A 623 -36.52 -5.21 -5.78
C SER A 623 -35.25 -4.90 -6.60
N PRO A 624 -34.17 -5.69 -6.48
CA PRO A 624 -32.97 -5.49 -7.31
C PRO A 624 -33.27 -5.77 -8.79
N GLU A 625 -33.02 -4.79 -9.67
CA GLU A 625 -33.21 -4.88 -11.12
C GLU A 625 -32.02 -4.29 -11.90
N GLU A 626 -31.82 -4.75 -13.13
CA GLU A 626 -30.84 -4.18 -14.06
C GLU A 626 -31.29 -2.80 -14.57
N VAL A 627 -30.34 -1.86 -14.74
CA VAL A 627 -30.62 -0.54 -15.30
C VAL A 627 -30.82 -0.66 -16.82
N LYS A 628 -32.08 -0.90 -17.22
CA LYS A 628 -32.50 -1.10 -18.62
C LYS A 628 -31.96 -0.02 -19.55
N GLY A 629 -31.26 -0.43 -20.61
CA GLY A 629 -30.71 0.46 -21.63
C GLY A 629 -29.26 0.91 -21.38
N MET A 630 -28.66 0.58 -20.22
CA MET A 630 -27.21 0.69 -20.04
C MET A 630 -26.48 -0.43 -20.80
N PRO A 631 -25.30 -0.15 -21.38
CA PRO A 631 -24.43 -1.17 -21.97
C PRO A 631 -23.72 -2.00 -20.88
N GLU A 632 -22.96 -3.00 -21.31
CA GLU A 632 -21.94 -3.58 -20.44
C GLU A 632 -20.79 -2.59 -20.27
N LEU A 633 -20.32 -2.41 -19.04
CA LEU A 633 -19.22 -1.52 -18.74
C LEU A 633 -17.89 -2.21 -19.08
N SER A 634 -16.92 -1.43 -19.57
CA SER A 634 -15.71 -1.96 -20.23
C SER A 634 -14.56 -2.29 -19.27
N PHE A 635 -14.65 -1.92 -17.99
CA PHE A 635 -13.59 -2.03 -16.99
C PHE A 635 -14.09 -2.81 -15.74
N GLN A 636 -13.55 -2.51 -14.54
CA GLN A 636 -13.81 -3.28 -13.32
C GLN A 636 -15.12 -2.95 -12.58
N GLY A 637 -15.95 -2.05 -13.12
CA GLY A 637 -17.17 -1.56 -12.45
C GLY A 637 -16.97 -0.33 -11.57
N THR A 638 -15.87 0.42 -11.71
CA THR A 638 -15.62 1.72 -11.05
C THR A 638 -15.75 2.93 -11.99
N GLU A 639 -15.99 2.67 -13.28
CA GLU A 639 -16.08 3.60 -14.39
C GLU A 639 -17.43 4.33 -14.51
N TRP A 640 -18.21 4.45 -13.43
CA TRP A 640 -19.54 5.06 -13.47
C TRP A 640 -19.86 5.86 -12.20
N PHE A 641 -20.73 6.86 -12.34
CA PHE A 641 -21.12 7.75 -11.23
C PHE A 641 -22.55 8.28 -11.42
N PRO A 642 -23.50 8.03 -10.48
CA PRO A 642 -24.87 8.50 -10.58
C PRO A 642 -25.00 9.96 -10.13
N THR A 643 -25.81 10.74 -10.84
CA THR A 643 -26.04 12.17 -10.58
C THR A 643 -27.52 12.54 -10.78
N LYS A 644 -27.88 13.79 -10.43
CA LYS A 644 -29.21 14.35 -10.74
C LYS A 644 -29.52 14.43 -12.24
N ALA A 645 -28.50 14.52 -13.10
CA ALA A 645 -28.66 14.61 -14.55
C ALA A 645 -28.80 13.24 -15.23
N GLY A 646 -28.46 12.16 -14.54
CA GLY A 646 -28.34 10.82 -15.08
C GLY A 646 -27.07 10.13 -14.59
N ILE A 647 -26.64 9.07 -15.27
CA ILE A 647 -25.46 8.28 -14.89
C ILE A 647 -24.35 8.59 -15.89
N TYR A 648 -23.23 9.13 -15.40
CA TYR A 648 -22.01 9.26 -16.20
C TYR A 648 -21.26 7.93 -16.15
N PHE A 649 -20.71 7.49 -17.27
CA PHE A 649 -19.87 6.30 -17.34
C PHE A 649 -18.80 6.42 -18.42
N MET A 650 -17.71 5.64 -18.31
CA MET A 650 -16.74 5.49 -19.41
C MET A 650 -17.09 4.27 -20.26
N SER A 651 -17.01 4.42 -21.58
CA SER A 651 -17.03 3.33 -22.55
C SER A 651 -15.67 3.23 -23.24
N HIS A 652 -15.25 2.02 -23.62
CA HIS A 652 -14.06 1.81 -24.44
C HIS A 652 -14.39 0.99 -25.69
N GLU A 653 -14.49 1.68 -26.83
CA GLU A 653 -14.80 1.08 -28.13
C GLU A 653 -13.74 1.43 -29.18
N SER A 654 -13.31 0.42 -29.96
CA SER A 654 -12.37 0.59 -31.08
C SER A 654 -11.09 1.36 -30.74
N GLY A 655 -10.57 1.20 -29.52
CA GLY A 655 -9.34 1.86 -29.04
C GLY A 655 -9.54 3.31 -28.57
N LYS A 656 -10.78 3.80 -28.45
CA LYS A 656 -11.10 5.12 -27.90
C LYS A 656 -11.89 4.99 -26.61
N THR A 657 -11.56 5.82 -25.63
CA THR A 657 -12.34 5.93 -24.39
C THR A 657 -13.20 7.19 -24.42
N THR A 658 -14.50 7.04 -24.20
CA THR A 658 -15.48 8.14 -24.12
C THR A 658 -16.04 8.25 -22.70
N ILE A 659 -16.30 9.47 -22.25
CA ILE A 659 -17.22 9.74 -21.13
C ILE A 659 -18.60 9.98 -21.73
N GLU A 660 -19.59 9.24 -21.24
CA GLU A 660 -20.95 9.25 -21.75
C GLU A 660 -21.95 9.49 -20.62
N LEU A 661 -23.10 10.08 -20.96
CA LEU A 661 -24.20 10.32 -20.04
C LEU A 661 -25.43 9.53 -20.47
N TYR A 662 -25.91 8.66 -19.57
CA TYR A 662 -27.20 7.98 -19.67
C TYR A 662 -28.28 8.78 -18.91
N ASP A 663 -29.29 9.27 -19.63
CA ASP A 663 -30.48 9.90 -19.07
C ASP A 663 -31.43 8.81 -18.53
N THR A 664 -31.58 8.75 -17.20
CA THR A 664 -32.39 7.73 -16.50
C THR A 664 -33.90 7.84 -16.75
N ARG A 665 -34.39 8.96 -17.29
CA ARG A 665 -35.79 9.21 -17.64
C ARG A 665 -36.08 8.85 -19.10
N THR A 666 -35.17 9.17 -20.02
CA THR A 666 -35.37 8.89 -21.46
C THR A 666 -34.71 7.60 -21.95
N GLN A 667 -33.86 6.98 -21.13
CA GLN A 667 -33.05 5.79 -21.45
C GLN A 667 -32.13 6.01 -22.67
N LYS A 668 -31.71 7.25 -22.90
CA LYS A 668 -30.81 7.64 -23.99
C LYS A 668 -29.41 7.88 -23.47
N ILE A 669 -28.43 7.44 -24.26
CA ILE A 669 -27.01 7.68 -24.05
C ILE A 669 -26.57 8.79 -25.00
N ARG A 670 -25.68 9.66 -24.53
CA ARG A 670 -24.93 10.61 -25.37
C ARG A 670 -23.47 10.66 -24.94
N THR A 671 -22.56 10.69 -25.90
CA THR A 671 -21.16 11.03 -25.64
C THR A 671 -21.05 12.46 -25.13
N VAL A 672 -20.28 12.68 -24.07
CA VAL A 672 -20.02 13.99 -23.46
C VAL A 672 -18.62 14.46 -23.82
N PHE A 673 -17.63 13.57 -23.72
CA PHE A 673 -16.22 13.86 -24.00
C PHE A 673 -15.51 12.61 -24.51
N THR A 674 -14.43 12.78 -25.27
CA THR A 674 -13.54 11.68 -25.70
C THR A 674 -12.17 11.96 -25.09
N LEU A 675 -11.62 11.01 -24.33
CA LEU A 675 -10.32 11.17 -23.69
C LEU A 675 -9.21 11.20 -24.75
N GLU A 676 -8.18 12.01 -24.51
CA GLU A 676 -6.97 12.03 -25.35
C GLU A 676 -6.04 10.84 -25.06
N LYS A 677 -6.10 10.29 -23.84
CA LYS A 677 -5.26 9.19 -23.37
C LYS A 677 -6.08 8.16 -22.58
N ALA A 678 -5.49 7.01 -22.29
CA ALA A 678 -6.16 5.98 -21.50
C ALA A 678 -6.45 6.45 -20.06
N PRO A 679 -7.58 6.04 -19.46
CA PRO A 679 -7.77 6.12 -18.01
C PRO A 679 -6.80 5.16 -17.29
N PRO A 680 -6.56 5.35 -15.99
CA PRO A 680 -5.91 4.32 -15.16
C PRO A 680 -6.76 3.04 -15.09
N TYR A 681 -6.14 1.96 -14.61
CA TYR A 681 -6.85 0.69 -14.37
C TYR A 681 -7.95 0.83 -13.30
N TRP A 682 -7.69 1.65 -12.29
CA TRP A 682 -8.63 1.99 -11.22
C TRP A 682 -9.10 3.43 -11.38
N ILE A 683 -10.40 3.63 -11.63
CA ILE A 683 -10.99 4.97 -11.77
C ILE A 683 -11.49 5.49 -10.42
N GLY A 684 -12.06 4.60 -9.60
CA GLY A 684 -12.55 4.88 -8.25
C GLY A 684 -13.83 5.73 -8.20
N ALA A 685 -13.90 6.85 -8.92
CA ALA A 685 -15.10 7.65 -9.18
C ALA A 685 -14.87 8.72 -10.28
N MET A 686 -15.97 9.22 -10.85
CA MET A 686 -16.00 10.42 -11.68
C MET A 686 -17.02 11.43 -11.14
N PRO A 687 -16.73 12.14 -10.04
CA PRO A 687 -17.69 12.99 -9.38
C PRO A 687 -18.03 14.22 -10.24
N VAL A 688 -19.30 14.60 -10.24
CA VAL A 688 -19.80 15.83 -10.85
C VAL A 688 -20.03 16.87 -9.76
N SER A 689 -19.74 18.14 -10.05
CA SER A 689 -19.94 19.26 -9.13
C SER A 689 -21.40 19.38 -8.66
N PRO A 690 -21.67 19.90 -7.45
CA PRO A 690 -23.05 20.01 -6.92
C PRO A 690 -24.01 20.84 -7.78
N ASP A 691 -23.48 21.77 -8.58
CA ASP A 691 -24.20 22.62 -9.53
C ASP A 691 -24.32 22.01 -10.95
N GLY A 692 -23.65 20.87 -11.20
CA GLY A 692 -23.70 20.14 -12.47
C GLY A 692 -22.87 20.75 -13.62
N THR A 693 -21.95 21.66 -13.31
CA THR A 693 -21.25 22.49 -14.31
C THR A 693 -19.88 21.95 -14.74
N TRP A 694 -19.23 21.15 -13.90
CA TRP A 694 -17.98 20.45 -14.21
C TRP A 694 -17.93 19.07 -13.56
N MET A 695 -17.03 18.21 -14.04
CA MET A 695 -16.77 16.89 -13.44
C MET A 695 -15.29 16.56 -13.40
N LEU A 696 -14.91 15.62 -12.53
CA LEU A 696 -13.55 15.10 -12.43
C LEU A 696 -13.45 13.70 -13.05
N PHE A 697 -12.30 13.41 -13.64
CA PHE A 697 -11.92 12.07 -14.09
C PHE A 697 -10.39 11.89 -14.00
N PRO A 698 -9.88 10.68 -13.69
CA PRO A 698 -8.45 10.42 -13.75
C PRO A 698 -8.02 10.06 -15.19
N GLN A 699 -6.79 10.41 -15.55
CA GLN A 699 -6.18 10.06 -16.84
C GLN A 699 -4.68 9.76 -16.65
N VAL A 700 -4.19 8.72 -17.34
CA VAL A 700 -2.74 8.42 -17.42
C VAL A 700 -2.11 9.40 -18.40
N ASP A 701 -1.34 10.34 -17.87
CA ASP A 701 -0.68 11.37 -18.68
C ASP A 701 0.68 10.92 -19.21
N GLY A 702 1.32 9.98 -18.53
CA GLY A 702 2.55 9.34 -18.95
C GLY A 702 2.74 8.01 -18.24
N HIS A 703 3.30 7.05 -18.96
CA HIS A 703 3.87 5.84 -18.41
C HIS A 703 5.28 5.72 -19.01
N SER A 704 6.25 5.33 -18.19
CA SER A 704 7.63 5.13 -18.63
C SER A 704 8.25 3.97 -17.90
N SER A 705 8.95 3.12 -18.64
CA SER A 705 9.69 1.99 -18.11
C SER A 705 11.10 1.93 -18.69
N ASN A 706 12.06 1.54 -17.87
CA ASN A 706 13.45 1.31 -18.28
C ASN A 706 14.01 0.08 -17.58
N LEU A 707 14.85 -0.66 -18.27
CA LEU A 707 15.72 -1.65 -17.65
C LEU A 707 16.93 -0.93 -17.04
N MET A 708 17.14 -1.16 -15.75
CA MET A 708 18.27 -0.66 -14.98
C MET A 708 19.17 -1.84 -14.66
N MET A 709 20.48 -1.69 -14.85
CA MET A 709 21.49 -2.69 -14.52
C MET A 709 22.29 -2.25 -13.31
N VAL A 710 22.52 -3.20 -12.39
CA VAL A 710 23.43 -3.04 -11.25
C VAL A 710 24.68 -3.88 -11.52
N GLU A 711 25.84 -3.24 -11.48
CA GLU A 711 27.14 -3.91 -11.58
C GLU A 711 27.83 -4.03 -10.20
N ASN A 712 28.75 -5.00 -10.10
CA ASN A 712 29.60 -5.27 -8.93
C ASN A 712 28.85 -5.81 -7.69
N MET A 713 27.84 -6.66 -7.90
CA MET A 713 27.04 -7.33 -6.84
C MET A 713 27.80 -8.39 -5.99
N GLN A 714 29.15 -8.35 -5.92
CA GLN A 714 30.00 -9.35 -5.23
C GLN A 714 29.87 -9.37 -3.71
#